data_AF-A0A4X2LJ48-F1
#
_entry.id   AF-A0A4X2LJ48-F1
#
_cell.length_a   1.000
_cell.length_b   1.000
_cell.length_c   1.000
_cell.angle_alpha   90.00
_cell.angle_beta   90.00
_cell.angle_gamma   90.00
#
_symmetry.space_group_name_H-M   'P 1'
#
loop_
_entity.id
_entity.type
_entity.pdbx_description
1 polymer ?
#
loop_
_entity_poly.entity_id
_entity_poly.type
_entity_poly.pdbx_seq_one_letter_code
_entity_poly.pdbx_strand_id
1 'polypeptide(L)'
;SPYRTVLRDNAVPTIFDLTSHLNNPHSRHRKRIKELSEDEIKSLKERKIDETSEQEQTNQETNNSTSAQNAVAEGGGEQDEEVLPLTLEEKENKDYLKSLFEILILMGKQNIPLDGHETDEIPEGIFMPDNFQALLECRINAGDEVLRKRFETTAVNMLFCSKTQQKQMLEICESCIREETLREVRDSHFFSIVTDDVVDIAGEEHLPVLVRFVDDSHNLREEFIGFLPYEADAEILAVKFHTTITEKWGLNMEYCRGQAYIVSSGFSSKMKVVAMRLLEKYPQAVYTLCSSCALNTWLAKSIPVVGVSVALGIIEEVCSFFHRSPQLLVELDSVISVLFQNSEEKGNELKEICRSQWTGRHDAFEILVDLLQALVLCLDNINSDTTVRWDNFIAGQAFVLGSALVDFDFIVTVVVLKNILSFTRAFGKNLQGQTSDVFFAASSLTAVLHSLNEVMENIEVYHEFWFEEATNLATKLDIEIKLPGKFRRSQQANLEPEVTSESYYKEVLSVPTVEHIIQELKDIFSEQHLKALKCLSLVPSVMGQLKFNTSEEHHADMYKSDLPNPDTLSAELHCWRIKWKHRGKDIELPATIYEALHLPDIKFFPNVYALLKVLCILPVMKVENERYENGRKRLKAYLRDTLTAHRSSNLALLNINFDIKHDLDLMVDTYIKLYTSKLDLQEEVLPTSNSEITENT
;
A
#
# COMPACT_ATOMS: atom_id res chain seq x y z
N SER A 1 5.48 -46.44 -26.18
CA SER A 1 4.62 -47.58 -25.77
C SER A 1 3.32 -47.52 -26.55
N PRO A 2 2.78 -48.64 -27.07
CA PRO A 2 1.78 -48.63 -28.15
C PRO A 2 0.35 -48.75 -27.61
N TYR A 3 -0.20 -47.73 -26.95
CA TYR A 3 -1.65 -47.65 -26.73
C TYR A 3 -2.09 -46.18 -26.69
N ARG A 4 -2.48 -45.66 -27.84
CA ARG A 4 -3.14 -44.36 -28.02
C ARG A 4 -4.64 -44.64 -28.15
N THR A 5 -5.45 -44.26 -27.17
CA THR A 5 -6.91 -44.29 -27.28
C THR A 5 -7.43 -42.92 -27.70
N VAL A 6 -8.07 -42.88 -28.86
CA VAL A 6 -8.75 -41.72 -29.44
C VAL A 6 -10.24 -41.86 -29.12
N LEU A 7 -10.85 -40.82 -28.56
CA LEU A 7 -12.31 -40.73 -28.36
C LEU A 7 -13.00 -40.60 -29.72
N ARG A 8 -14.06 -41.39 -29.95
CA ARG A 8 -14.87 -41.32 -31.19
C ARG A 8 -15.98 -40.27 -31.04
N ASP A 9 -16.28 -39.58 -32.13
CA ASP A 9 -17.16 -38.40 -32.24
C ASP A 9 -18.65 -38.58 -31.88
N ASN A 10 -19.04 -39.71 -31.29
CA ASN A 10 -20.42 -40.00 -30.87
C ASN A 10 -20.54 -40.28 -29.35
N ALA A 11 -19.61 -39.77 -28.55
CA ALA A 11 -19.66 -39.93 -27.09
C ALA A 11 -20.73 -39.00 -26.48
N VAL A 12 -21.82 -39.58 -25.96
CA VAL A 12 -22.85 -38.88 -25.19
C VAL A 12 -22.44 -38.87 -23.71
N PRO A 13 -22.49 -37.72 -22.99
CA PRO A 13 -22.12 -37.67 -21.58
C PRO A 13 -23.11 -38.44 -20.70
N THR A 14 -22.61 -39.31 -19.83
CA THR A 14 -23.41 -40.01 -18.83
C THR A 14 -23.79 -39.06 -17.70
N ILE A 15 -25.08 -38.76 -17.56
CA ILE A 15 -25.64 -38.08 -16.38
C ILE A 15 -25.84 -39.14 -15.30
N PHE A 16 -25.24 -38.96 -14.12
CA PHE A 16 -25.45 -39.85 -12.97
C PHE A 16 -26.76 -39.48 -12.27
N ASP A 17 -27.77 -40.36 -12.37
CA ASP A 17 -28.99 -40.30 -11.56
C ASP A 17 -28.84 -41.22 -10.34
N LEU A 18 -28.76 -40.62 -9.16
CA LEU A 18 -28.44 -41.27 -7.88
C LEU A 18 -29.59 -42.10 -7.28
N THR A 19 -30.73 -42.25 -7.96
CA THR A 19 -31.94 -42.79 -7.33
C THR A 19 -32.44 -44.15 -7.86
N SER A 20 -31.74 -44.78 -8.82
CA SER A 20 -32.29 -45.94 -9.55
C SER A 20 -32.11 -47.34 -8.91
N HIS A 21 -31.52 -47.47 -7.71
CA HIS A 21 -31.22 -48.79 -7.12
C HIS A 21 -32.17 -49.29 -6.04
N LEU A 22 -33.30 -48.62 -5.79
CA LEU A 22 -34.18 -49.01 -4.67
C LEU A 22 -35.11 -50.21 -4.92
N ASN A 23 -35.16 -50.81 -6.11
CA ASN A 23 -36.10 -51.89 -6.39
C ASN A 23 -35.51 -53.06 -7.21
N ASN A 24 -34.81 -53.99 -6.55
CA ASN A 24 -34.84 -55.41 -6.95
C ASN A 24 -34.39 -56.36 -5.81
N PRO A 25 -35.15 -57.41 -5.46
CA PRO A 25 -34.76 -58.37 -4.43
C PRO A 25 -34.06 -59.60 -5.04
N HIS A 26 -33.06 -60.13 -4.31
CA HIS A 26 -32.30 -61.38 -4.52
C HIS A 26 -30.94 -61.28 -5.26
N SER A 27 -29.83 -61.17 -4.52
CA SER A 27 -28.90 -62.31 -4.28
C SER A 27 -27.66 -61.94 -3.44
N ARG A 28 -27.57 -62.66 -2.31
CA ARG A 28 -26.51 -62.98 -1.33
C ARG A 28 -25.02 -62.59 -1.55
N HIS A 29 -24.44 -62.23 -0.40
CA HIS A 29 -23.02 -62.08 0.00
C HIS A 29 -22.33 -60.71 -0.14
N ARG A 30 -22.74 -59.76 0.71
CA ARG A 30 -21.87 -58.73 1.31
C ARG A 30 -22.23 -58.56 2.79
N LYS A 31 -21.22 -58.33 3.64
CA LYS A 31 -21.37 -58.10 5.09
C LYS A 31 -22.28 -56.88 5.34
N ARG A 32 -23.29 -57.06 6.19
CA ARG A 32 -24.31 -56.08 6.57
C ARG A 32 -23.66 -54.89 7.28
N ILE A 33 -23.87 -53.67 6.79
CA ILE A 33 -23.69 -52.44 7.57
C ILE A 33 -24.95 -52.31 8.44
N LYS A 34 -24.77 -52.17 9.75
CA LYS A 34 -25.87 -51.95 10.72
C LYS A 34 -26.29 -50.48 10.58
N GLU A 35 -27.48 -50.21 10.06
CA GLU A 35 -28.09 -48.88 10.22
C GLU A 35 -28.50 -48.72 11.69
N LEU A 36 -27.99 -47.68 12.32
CA LEU A 36 -28.22 -47.34 13.72
C LEU A 36 -29.51 -46.53 13.83
N SER A 37 -30.35 -46.81 14.84
CA SER A 37 -31.55 -46.00 15.11
C SER A 37 -31.16 -44.61 15.61
N GLU A 38 -32.06 -43.61 15.47
CA GLU A 38 -31.80 -42.24 15.94
C GLU A 38 -31.45 -42.18 17.43
N ASP A 39 -32.02 -43.07 18.26
CA ASP A 39 -31.68 -43.20 19.68
C ASP A 39 -30.28 -43.80 19.90
N GLU A 40 -29.83 -44.75 19.06
CA GLU A 40 -28.46 -45.27 19.10
C GLU A 40 -27.45 -44.20 18.66
N ILE A 41 -27.77 -43.35 17.68
CA ILE A 41 -26.94 -42.22 17.23
C ILE A 41 -26.84 -41.15 18.32
N LYS A 42 -27.91 -40.90 19.08
CA LYS A 42 -27.90 -39.95 20.20
C LYS A 42 -27.02 -40.45 21.34
N SER A 43 -27.12 -41.73 21.69
CA SER A 43 -26.25 -42.36 22.71
C SER A 43 -24.77 -42.42 22.30
N LEU A 44 -24.48 -42.53 21.00
CA LEU A 44 -23.11 -42.47 20.46
C LEU A 44 -22.55 -41.04 20.42
N LYS A 45 -23.40 -40.02 20.32
CA LYS A 45 -22.99 -38.61 20.44
C LYS A 45 -22.71 -38.22 21.88
N GLU A 46 -23.53 -38.67 22.83
CA GLU A 46 -23.27 -38.47 24.27
C GLU A 46 -21.99 -39.18 24.72
N ARG A 47 -21.74 -40.43 24.29
CA ARG A 47 -20.48 -41.13 24.59
C ARG A 47 -19.25 -40.49 23.94
N LYS A 48 -19.38 -39.85 22.77
CA LYS A 48 -18.28 -39.11 22.15
C LYS A 48 -17.95 -37.80 22.88
N ILE A 49 -18.93 -37.18 23.53
CA ILE A 49 -18.74 -35.99 24.35
C ILE A 49 -18.06 -36.36 25.67
N ASP A 50 -18.43 -37.51 26.26
CA ASP A 50 -17.75 -38.05 27.45
C ASP A 50 -16.32 -38.55 27.13
N GLU A 51 -16.08 -39.20 25.98
CA GLU A 51 -14.72 -39.63 25.57
C GLU A 51 -13.79 -38.46 25.22
N THR A 52 -14.32 -37.33 24.73
CA THR A 52 -13.52 -36.10 24.51
C THR A 52 -13.23 -35.37 25.81
N SER A 53 -14.16 -35.39 26.76
CA SER A 53 -13.95 -34.92 28.14
C SER A 53 -12.90 -35.75 28.89
N GLU A 54 -12.87 -37.08 28.72
CA GLU A 54 -11.87 -37.95 29.35
C GLU A 54 -10.48 -37.86 28.67
N GLN A 55 -10.41 -37.56 27.37
CA GLN A 55 -9.14 -37.31 26.66
C GLN A 55 -8.52 -35.94 26.99
N GLU A 56 -9.32 -34.93 27.31
CA GLU A 56 -8.82 -33.65 27.84
C GLU A 56 -8.33 -33.76 29.28
N GLN A 57 -8.96 -34.62 30.11
CA GLN A 57 -8.49 -34.89 31.48
C GLN A 57 -7.23 -35.78 31.52
N THR A 58 -7.09 -36.76 30.63
CA THR A 58 -5.88 -37.62 30.59
C THR A 58 -4.64 -36.92 30.02
N ASN A 59 -4.79 -35.92 29.15
CA ASN A 59 -3.69 -35.05 28.70
C ASN A 59 -3.24 -34.04 29.78
N GLN A 60 -4.10 -33.71 30.76
CA GLN A 60 -3.69 -32.92 31.93
C GLN A 60 -2.96 -33.76 32.98
N GLU A 61 -3.29 -35.05 33.14
CA GLU A 61 -2.62 -35.91 34.12
C GLU A 61 -1.27 -36.48 33.67
N THR A 62 -1.00 -36.61 32.36
CA THR A 62 0.30 -37.13 31.87
C THR A 62 1.44 -36.11 31.90
N ASN A 63 1.15 -34.82 32.02
CA ASN A 63 2.20 -33.79 32.16
C ASN A 63 2.72 -33.62 33.60
N ASN A 64 2.08 -34.24 34.60
CA ASN A 64 2.47 -34.14 36.01
C ASN A 64 3.34 -35.30 36.53
N SER A 65 3.68 -36.30 35.70
CA SER A 65 4.40 -37.50 36.17
C SER A 65 5.74 -37.77 35.46
N THR A 66 6.37 -36.78 34.81
CA THR A 66 7.70 -36.98 34.19
C THR A 66 8.70 -35.85 34.47
N SER A 67 8.74 -35.36 35.71
CA SER A 67 9.80 -34.44 36.17
C SER A 67 10.27 -34.68 37.61
N ALA A 68 10.08 -35.89 38.15
CA ALA A 68 10.66 -36.27 39.44
C ALA A 68 11.58 -37.48 39.29
N GLN A 69 12.75 -37.27 38.70
CA GLN A 69 14.04 -37.90 39.08
C GLN A 69 15.13 -37.52 38.07
N ASN A 70 15.96 -36.53 38.46
CA ASN A 70 17.42 -36.42 38.24
C ASN A 70 17.83 -34.96 38.02
N ALA A 71 18.24 -34.27 39.09
CA ALA A 71 19.45 -33.43 39.10
C ALA A 71 19.64 -32.81 40.49
N VAL A 72 20.60 -33.33 41.23
CA VAL A 72 21.31 -32.59 42.26
C VAL A 72 22.40 -31.78 41.54
N ALA A 73 22.56 -30.53 41.97
CA ALA A 73 23.73 -29.63 41.86
C ALA A 73 23.60 -28.41 40.93
N GLU A 74 23.62 -27.24 41.61
CA GLU A 74 24.26 -25.97 41.23
C GLU A 74 23.53 -24.97 40.32
N GLY A 75 22.74 -24.08 40.95
CA GLY A 75 23.11 -22.66 41.12
C GLY A 75 22.75 -21.64 40.02
N GLY A 76 21.81 -20.74 40.34
CA GLY A 76 21.60 -19.45 39.65
C GLY A 76 20.13 -19.21 39.32
N GLY A 77 19.48 -18.24 39.98
CA GLY A 77 18.03 -18.10 40.01
C GLY A 77 17.41 -17.23 38.90
N GLU A 78 16.20 -17.59 38.52
CA GLU A 78 15.16 -16.72 37.97
C GLU A 78 13.88 -17.01 38.77
N GLN A 79 13.17 -15.95 39.17
CA GLN A 79 11.92 -16.03 39.90
C GLN A 79 10.79 -16.30 38.90
N ASP A 80 10.19 -17.49 38.94
CA ASP A 80 8.91 -17.77 38.30
C ASP A 80 7.79 -16.99 39.03
N GLU A 81 7.13 -16.07 38.33
CA GLU A 81 5.85 -15.50 38.79
C GLU A 81 4.74 -16.56 38.65
N GLU A 82 4.28 -17.10 39.78
CA GLU A 82 3.06 -17.92 39.86
C GLU A 82 1.83 -17.11 39.44
N VAL A 83 1.14 -17.53 38.37
CA VAL A 83 -0.16 -16.97 37.95
C VAL A 83 -1.24 -17.40 38.95
N LEU A 84 -1.66 -16.48 39.82
CA LEU A 84 -2.80 -16.65 40.73
C LEU A 84 -4.13 -16.83 39.94
N PRO A 85 -5.12 -17.59 40.46
CA PRO A 85 -6.43 -17.71 39.83
C PRO A 85 -7.15 -16.35 39.80
N LEU A 86 -7.56 -15.90 38.60
CA LEU A 86 -8.31 -14.65 38.41
C LEU A 86 -9.58 -14.63 39.27
N THR A 87 -9.86 -13.51 39.93
CA THR A 87 -11.10 -13.30 40.67
C THR A 87 -12.30 -13.25 39.71
N LEU A 88 -13.52 -13.53 40.20
CA LEU A 88 -14.74 -13.47 39.38
C LEU A 88 -14.94 -12.07 38.75
N GLU A 89 -14.59 -11.02 39.49
CA GLU A 89 -14.66 -9.64 39.04
C GLU A 89 -13.63 -9.32 37.94
N GLU A 90 -12.42 -9.86 38.04
CA GLU A 90 -11.40 -9.72 37.00
C GLU A 90 -11.84 -10.39 35.70
N LYS A 91 -12.46 -11.57 35.78
CA LYS A 91 -12.99 -12.28 34.61
C LYS A 91 -14.12 -11.48 33.94
N GLU A 92 -15.06 -10.97 34.73
CA GLU A 92 -16.15 -10.13 34.21
C GLU A 92 -15.62 -8.82 33.58
N ASN A 93 -14.57 -8.23 34.14
CA ASN A 93 -13.93 -7.04 33.57
C ASN A 93 -13.19 -7.33 32.26
N LYS A 94 -12.51 -8.47 32.16
CA LYS A 94 -11.87 -8.90 30.89
C LYS A 94 -12.92 -9.10 29.81
N ASP A 95 -14.01 -9.80 30.10
CA ASP A 95 -15.09 -10.04 29.14
C ASP A 95 -15.78 -8.73 28.70
N TYR A 96 -15.94 -7.77 29.63
CA TYR A 96 -16.40 -6.41 29.30
C TYR A 96 -15.48 -5.71 28.30
N LEU A 97 -14.16 -5.71 28.55
CA LEU A 97 -13.17 -5.10 27.66
C LEU A 97 -13.15 -5.78 26.29
N LYS A 98 -13.31 -7.11 26.22
CA LYS A 98 -13.43 -7.83 24.94
C LYS A 98 -14.60 -7.30 24.11
N SER A 99 -15.77 -7.15 24.70
CA SER A 99 -16.94 -6.60 23.99
C SER A 99 -16.69 -5.18 23.46
N LEU A 100 -15.99 -4.33 24.22
CA LEU A 100 -15.61 -2.99 23.76
C LEU A 100 -14.59 -3.03 22.59
N PHE A 101 -13.58 -3.91 22.68
CA PHE A 101 -12.61 -4.11 21.58
C PHE A 101 -13.30 -4.58 20.30
N GLU A 102 -14.26 -5.50 20.39
CA GLU A 102 -15.03 -5.95 19.23
C GLU A 102 -15.78 -4.81 18.54
N ILE A 103 -16.36 -3.88 19.31
CA ILE A 103 -17.04 -2.70 18.75
C ILE A 103 -16.03 -1.82 18.00
N LEU A 104 -14.88 -1.51 18.61
CA LEU A 104 -13.84 -0.67 17.99
C LEU A 104 -13.26 -1.31 16.72
N ILE A 105 -13.02 -2.62 16.75
CA ILE A 105 -12.55 -3.38 15.59
C ILE A 105 -13.57 -3.34 14.47
N LEU A 106 -14.86 -3.53 14.78
CA LEU A 106 -15.93 -3.45 13.80
C LEU A 106 -15.98 -2.06 13.16
N MET A 107 -15.92 -1.00 13.98
CA MET A 107 -15.91 0.38 13.50
C MET A 107 -14.72 0.64 12.57
N GLY A 108 -13.51 0.24 12.96
CA GLY A 108 -12.32 0.38 12.11
C GLY A 108 -12.42 -0.41 10.80
N LYS A 109 -12.84 -1.67 10.84
CA LYS A 109 -12.99 -2.50 9.63
C LYS A 109 -14.02 -1.95 8.65
N GLN A 110 -15.10 -1.35 9.15
CA GLN A 110 -16.18 -0.78 8.35
C GLN A 110 -16.00 0.71 8.04
N ASN A 111 -14.89 1.32 8.49
CA ASN A 111 -14.62 2.75 8.34
C ASN A 111 -15.72 3.64 8.93
N ILE A 112 -16.25 3.26 10.09
CA ILE A 112 -17.25 4.03 10.83
C ILE A 112 -16.50 5.00 11.75
N PRO A 113 -16.67 6.33 11.59
CA PRO A 113 -16.08 7.30 12.51
C PRO A 113 -16.55 7.07 13.95
N LEU A 114 -15.68 7.31 14.93
CA LEU A 114 -16.02 7.18 16.35
C LEU A 114 -17.10 8.17 16.77
N ASP A 115 -16.88 9.44 16.42
CA ASP A 115 -17.82 10.53 16.69
C ASP A 115 -18.90 10.57 15.59
N GLY A 116 -20.12 10.97 15.97
CA GLY A 116 -21.18 11.27 14.99
C GLY A 116 -20.87 12.51 14.15
N HIS A 117 -21.81 12.95 13.32
CA HIS A 117 -21.66 14.25 12.66
C HIS A 117 -21.59 15.36 13.72
N GLU A 118 -20.40 15.97 13.89
CA GLU A 118 -20.28 17.26 14.56
C GLU A 118 -20.97 18.29 13.67
N THR A 119 -22.26 18.50 13.89
CA THR A 119 -22.88 19.77 13.51
C THR A 119 -22.51 20.76 14.59
N ASP A 120 -21.74 21.81 14.26
CA ASP A 120 -21.38 22.93 15.14
C ASP A 120 -22.59 23.68 15.75
N GLU A 121 -23.81 23.27 15.44
CA GLU A 121 -25.07 23.85 15.90
C GLU A 121 -26.04 22.77 16.40
N ILE A 122 -25.72 22.07 17.49
CA ILE A 122 -26.74 21.30 18.22
C ILE A 122 -27.29 22.19 19.35
N PRO A 123 -28.60 22.53 19.36
CA PRO A 123 -29.23 23.20 20.48
C PRO A 123 -29.05 22.38 21.76
N GLU A 124 -28.69 23.03 22.87
CA GLU A 124 -28.59 22.42 24.19
C GLU A 124 -29.84 21.55 24.48
N GLY A 125 -29.65 20.23 24.60
CA GLY A 125 -30.70 19.29 24.98
C GLY A 125 -31.03 18.17 23.97
N ILE A 126 -30.46 18.17 22.76
CA ILE A 126 -30.58 17.04 21.82
C ILE A 126 -29.30 16.20 21.88
N PHE A 127 -29.33 15.09 22.63
CA PHE A 127 -28.29 14.07 22.56
C PHE A 127 -28.49 13.25 21.27
N MET A 128 -27.62 13.44 20.27
CA MET A 128 -27.37 12.37 19.31
C MET A 128 -26.30 11.46 19.93
N PRO A 129 -26.59 10.17 20.18
CA PRO A 129 -25.55 9.25 20.64
C PRO A 129 -24.45 9.18 19.57
N ASP A 130 -23.19 9.21 20.01
CA ASP A 130 -22.07 8.97 19.12
C ASP A 130 -22.17 7.54 18.51
N ASN A 131 -21.47 7.29 17.41
CA ASN A 131 -21.58 6.02 16.69
C ASN A 131 -21.18 4.83 17.57
N PHE A 132 -20.22 5.05 18.47
CA PHE A 132 -19.78 4.05 19.44
C PHE A 132 -20.88 3.65 20.42
N GLN A 133 -21.54 4.64 21.04
CA GLN A 133 -22.63 4.46 21.98
C GLN A 133 -23.83 3.79 21.31
N ALA A 134 -24.15 4.17 20.06
CA ALA A 134 -25.21 3.51 19.30
C ALA A 134 -24.92 2.01 19.06
N LEU A 135 -23.67 1.65 18.74
CA LEU A 135 -23.26 0.25 18.56
C LEU A 135 -23.20 -0.51 19.90
N LEU A 136 -22.80 0.15 20.98
CA LEU A 136 -22.81 -0.39 22.33
C LEU A 136 -24.24 -0.75 22.75
N GLU A 137 -25.19 0.17 22.58
CA GLU A 137 -26.61 -0.06 22.85
C GLU A 137 -27.19 -1.16 21.97
N CYS A 138 -26.82 -1.19 20.68
CA CYS A 138 -27.22 -2.27 19.78
C CYS A 138 -26.76 -3.65 20.28
N ARG A 139 -25.53 -3.77 20.81
CA ARG A 139 -25.00 -5.03 21.38
C ARG A 139 -25.72 -5.43 22.66
N ILE A 140 -26.01 -4.48 23.55
CA ILE A 140 -26.81 -4.72 24.78
C ILE A 140 -28.21 -5.24 24.43
N ASN A 141 -28.85 -4.61 23.44
CA ASN A 141 -30.18 -5.00 22.96
C ASN A 141 -30.18 -6.34 22.22
N ALA A 142 -29.06 -6.71 21.59
CA ALA A 142 -28.88 -8.00 20.93
C ALA A 142 -28.64 -9.17 21.91
N GLY A 143 -28.49 -8.90 23.22
CA GLY A 143 -28.37 -9.92 24.26
C GLY A 143 -26.98 -10.08 24.88
N ASP A 144 -26.10 -9.08 24.77
CA ASP A 144 -24.82 -9.09 25.49
C ASP A 144 -25.06 -8.84 27.00
N GLU A 145 -25.15 -9.93 27.76
CA GLU A 145 -25.44 -9.89 29.21
C GLU A 145 -24.31 -9.28 30.04
N VAL A 146 -23.05 -9.36 29.57
CA VAL A 146 -21.89 -8.76 30.26
C VAL A 146 -21.98 -7.24 30.19
N LEU A 147 -22.23 -6.70 28.99
CA LEU A 147 -22.48 -5.27 28.80
C LEU A 147 -23.72 -4.81 29.56
N ARG A 148 -24.83 -5.58 29.52
CA ARG A 148 -26.07 -5.25 30.23
C ARG A 148 -25.87 -5.19 31.74
N LYS A 149 -25.21 -6.17 32.35
CA LYS A 149 -24.95 -6.19 33.79
C LYS A 149 -24.11 -4.98 34.21
N ARG A 150 -23.10 -4.61 33.42
CA ARG A 150 -22.28 -3.41 33.65
C ARG A 150 -23.11 -2.14 33.47
N PHE A 151 -24.01 -2.10 32.50
CA PHE A 151 -24.96 -1.01 32.27
C PHE A 151 -25.88 -0.77 33.47
N GLU A 152 -26.49 -1.83 34.00
CA GLU A 152 -27.43 -1.76 35.11
C GLU A 152 -26.77 -1.44 36.46
N THR A 153 -25.49 -1.77 36.63
CA THR A 153 -24.74 -1.57 37.89
C THR A 153 -24.09 -0.18 37.98
N THR A 154 -23.94 0.53 36.86
CA THR A 154 -23.24 1.82 36.80
C THR A 154 -24.16 3.00 37.16
N ALA A 155 -23.62 4.01 37.85
CA ALA A 155 -24.39 5.20 38.24
C ALA A 155 -24.98 5.95 37.03
N VAL A 156 -26.21 6.43 37.17
CA VAL A 156 -26.89 7.25 36.14
C VAL A 156 -26.02 8.46 35.80
N ASN A 157 -25.65 8.62 34.53
CA ASN A 157 -24.79 9.69 33.94
C ASN A 157 -23.27 9.44 33.88
N MET A 158 -22.76 8.23 34.15
CA MET A 158 -21.36 7.88 33.83
C MET A 158 -21.23 7.37 32.38
N LEU A 159 -20.23 7.87 31.64
CA LEU A 159 -19.88 7.36 30.30
C LEU A 159 -19.32 5.93 30.42
N PHE A 160 -19.90 4.98 29.68
CA PHE A 160 -19.47 3.56 29.68
C PHE A 160 -18.03 3.37 29.22
N CYS A 161 -17.65 4.11 28.18
CA CYS A 161 -16.29 4.17 27.68
C CYS A 161 -15.97 5.62 27.36
N SER A 162 -15.12 6.25 28.17
CA SER A 162 -14.71 7.64 27.92
C SER A 162 -13.94 7.78 26.61
N LYS A 163 -13.96 8.96 25.97
CA LYS A 163 -13.14 9.21 24.77
C LYS A 163 -11.65 8.89 24.99
N THR A 164 -11.15 9.16 26.19
CA THR A 164 -9.79 8.79 26.60
C THR A 164 -9.58 7.27 26.57
N GLN A 165 -10.52 6.51 27.13
CA GLN A 165 -10.46 5.06 27.12
C GLN A 165 -10.56 4.51 25.68
N GLN A 166 -11.45 5.03 24.84
CA GLN A 166 -11.57 4.63 23.44
C GLN A 166 -10.24 4.84 22.68
N LYS A 167 -9.59 5.99 22.88
CA LYS A 167 -8.27 6.29 22.27
C LYS A 167 -7.21 5.29 22.74
N GLN A 168 -7.11 5.02 24.04
CA GLN A 168 -6.17 4.03 24.58
C GLN A 168 -6.40 2.64 23.99
N MET A 169 -7.66 2.20 23.91
CA MET A 169 -8.01 0.91 23.31
C MET A 169 -7.68 0.87 21.80
N LEU A 170 -7.88 1.97 21.08
CA LEU A 170 -7.49 2.07 19.67
C LEU A 170 -5.96 2.05 19.48
N GLU A 171 -5.18 2.64 20.38
CA GLU A 171 -3.71 2.52 20.39
C GLU A 171 -3.27 1.06 20.56
N ILE A 172 -3.96 0.30 21.42
CA ILE A 172 -3.73 -1.15 21.60
C ILE A 172 -4.09 -1.93 20.33
N CYS A 173 -5.25 -1.66 19.72
CA CYS A 173 -5.66 -2.28 18.46
C CYS A 173 -4.59 -2.05 17.39
N GLU A 174 -4.17 -0.80 17.25
CA GLU A 174 -3.16 -0.36 16.30
C GLU A 174 -1.83 -1.11 16.51
N SER A 175 -1.35 -1.16 17.76
CA SER A 175 -0.11 -1.84 18.11
C SER A 175 -0.16 -3.34 17.83
N CYS A 176 -1.25 -4.03 18.17
CA CYS A 176 -1.36 -5.47 17.99
C CYS A 176 -1.40 -5.87 16.51
N ILE A 177 -2.15 -5.13 15.69
CA ILE A 177 -2.27 -5.37 14.25
C ILE A 177 -0.93 -5.14 13.55
N ARG A 178 -0.25 -4.06 13.92
CA ARG A 178 1.08 -3.76 13.41
C ARG A 178 2.07 -4.85 13.78
N GLU A 179 2.08 -5.29 15.04
CA GLU A 179 3.04 -6.28 15.52
C GLU A 179 2.88 -7.63 14.82
N GLU A 180 1.65 -8.04 14.50
CA GLU A 180 1.39 -9.23 13.68
C GLU A 180 2.08 -9.16 12.32
N THR A 181 1.95 -8.01 11.63
CA THR A 181 2.61 -7.79 10.33
C THR A 181 4.12 -7.74 10.47
N LEU A 182 4.62 -7.02 11.48
CA LEU A 182 6.06 -6.88 11.72
C LEU A 182 6.72 -8.22 12.08
N ARG A 183 6.00 -9.12 12.77
CA ARG A 183 6.46 -10.48 13.04
C ARG A 183 6.72 -11.24 11.75
N GLU A 184 5.76 -11.24 10.82
CA GLU A 184 5.94 -11.89 9.52
C GLU A 184 7.11 -11.29 8.73
N VAL A 185 7.30 -9.97 8.78
CA VAL A 185 8.45 -9.29 8.15
C VAL A 185 9.77 -9.79 8.73
N ARG A 186 9.86 -9.94 10.07
CA ARG A 186 11.07 -10.43 10.75
C ARG A 186 11.33 -11.91 10.42
N ASP A 187 10.29 -12.72 10.30
CA ASP A 187 10.39 -14.13 9.91
C ASP A 187 10.85 -14.28 8.44
N SER A 188 10.43 -13.38 7.56
CA SER A 188 10.94 -13.30 6.16
C SER A 188 12.41 -12.91 6.08
N HIS A 189 12.97 -12.34 7.14
CA HIS A 189 14.32 -11.78 7.26
C HIS A 189 14.53 -10.51 6.44
N PHE A 190 14.51 -10.61 5.11
CA PHE A 190 14.75 -9.47 4.21
C PHE A 190 13.46 -8.74 3.89
N PHE A 191 13.56 -7.42 3.79
CA PHE A 191 12.44 -6.55 3.44
C PHE A 191 12.90 -5.31 2.67
N SER A 192 11.94 -4.57 2.11
CA SER A 192 12.15 -3.25 1.51
C SER A 192 11.09 -2.28 2.01
N ILE A 193 11.43 -0.99 2.06
CA ILE A 193 10.53 0.06 2.54
C ILE A 193 10.00 0.85 1.35
N VAL A 194 8.70 1.11 1.36
CA VAL A 194 8.05 1.90 0.32
C VAL A 194 7.11 2.91 0.95
N THR A 195 7.13 4.16 0.50
CA THR A 195 6.16 5.17 0.94
C THR A 195 5.17 5.53 -0.16
N ASP A 196 4.09 6.21 0.21
CA ASP A 196 3.16 6.85 -0.72
C ASP A 196 3.18 8.37 -0.52
N ASP A 197 2.36 9.10 -1.27
CA ASP A 197 2.22 10.56 -1.15
C ASP A 197 1.81 10.96 0.28
N VAL A 198 2.20 12.18 0.68
CA VAL A 198 1.83 12.76 1.98
C VAL A 198 0.31 12.95 2.04
N VAL A 199 -0.28 12.57 3.15
CA VAL A 199 -1.72 12.62 3.39
C VAL A 199 -2.05 13.44 4.62
N ASP A 200 -3.16 14.16 4.58
CA ASP A 200 -3.73 14.80 5.77
C ASP A 200 -4.52 13.77 6.58
N ILE A 201 -4.17 13.66 7.87
CA ILE A 201 -4.89 12.90 8.89
C ILE A 201 -5.15 13.84 10.06
N ALA A 202 -6.42 14.12 10.34
CA ALA A 202 -6.84 15.00 11.43
C ALA A 202 -6.18 16.40 11.41
N GLY A 203 -5.93 16.97 10.22
CA GLY A 203 -5.33 18.29 10.05
C GLY A 203 -3.80 18.32 10.13
N GLU A 204 -3.16 17.15 10.24
CA GLU A 204 -1.71 17.00 10.25
C GLU A 204 -1.22 16.17 9.06
N GLU A 205 -0.13 16.61 8.44
CA GLU A 205 0.51 15.91 7.34
C GLU A 205 1.22 14.64 7.82
N HIS A 206 1.01 13.54 7.12
CA HIS A 206 1.52 12.23 7.47
C HIS A 206 2.03 11.49 6.23
N LEU A 207 3.13 10.76 6.37
CA LEU A 207 3.73 9.93 5.35
C LEU A 207 3.32 8.46 5.55
N PRO A 208 2.54 7.86 4.63
CA PRO A 208 2.22 6.43 4.69
C PRO A 208 3.48 5.58 4.45
N VAL A 209 3.69 4.57 5.29
CA VAL A 209 4.81 3.64 5.15
C VAL A 209 4.30 2.21 4.96
N LEU A 210 4.80 1.57 3.90
CA LEU A 210 4.57 0.19 3.54
C LEU A 210 5.88 -0.58 3.58
N VAL A 211 5.78 -1.89 3.82
CA VAL A 211 6.92 -2.82 3.80
C VAL A 211 6.65 -3.94 2.80
N ARG A 212 7.68 -4.26 2.01
CA ARG A 212 7.69 -5.37 1.06
C ARG A 212 8.54 -6.51 1.59
N PHE A 213 7.99 -7.72 1.59
CA PHE A 213 8.67 -8.93 2.04
C PHE A 213 8.09 -10.16 1.33
N VAL A 214 8.76 -11.31 1.45
CA VAL A 214 8.30 -12.58 0.86
C VAL A 214 7.80 -13.49 1.98
N ASP A 215 6.53 -13.84 1.94
CA ASP A 215 5.90 -14.71 2.93
C ASP A 215 6.40 -16.17 2.86
N ASP A 216 5.97 -16.99 3.82
CA ASP A 216 6.31 -18.42 3.89
C ASP A 216 5.80 -19.22 2.69
N SER A 217 4.79 -18.70 2.00
CA SER A 217 4.22 -19.28 0.78
C SER A 217 4.91 -18.75 -0.50
N HIS A 218 6.06 -18.07 -0.36
CA HIS A 218 6.87 -17.51 -1.44
C HIS A 218 6.19 -16.41 -2.26
N ASN A 219 5.18 -15.74 -1.69
CA ASN A 219 4.52 -14.60 -2.33
C ASN A 219 5.15 -13.29 -1.87
N LEU A 220 5.40 -12.39 -2.82
CA LEU A 220 5.74 -11.01 -2.52
C LEU A 220 4.50 -10.29 -1.98
N ARG A 221 4.58 -9.79 -0.75
CA ARG A 221 3.56 -8.96 -0.09
C ARG A 221 4.02 -7.52 0.03
N GLU A 222 3.10 -6.58 -0.12
CA GLU A 222 3.29 -5.16 0.21
C GLU A 222 2.21 -4.74 1.24
N GLU A 223 2.62 -4.57 2.49
CA GLU A 223 1.71 -4.33 3.61
C GLU A 223 1.89 -2.94 4.20
N PHE A 224 0.79 -2.32 4.64
CA PHE A 224 0.79 -1.01 5.25
C PHE A 224 1.06 -1.11 6.76
N ILE A 225 2.13 -0.45 7.22
CA ILE A 225 2.60 -0.53 8.62
C ILE A 225 2.09 0.64 9.46
N GLY A 226 1.96 1.82 8.87
CA GLY A 226 1.46 2.99 9.59
C GLY A 226 1.86 4.30 8.95
N PHE A 227 1.52 5.37 9.65
CA PHE A 227 1.83 6.73 9.27
C PHE A 227 3.00 7.28 10.08
N LEU A 228 3.93 7.94 9.40
CA LEU A 228 4.97 8.73 10.01
C LEU A 228 4.53 10.20 10.00
N PRO A 229 4.57 10.94 11.12
CA PRO A 229 4.20 12.35 11.11
C PRO A 229 5.21 13.15 10.29
N TYR A 230 4.71 14.11 9.51
CA TYR A 230 5.55 15.02 8.74
C TYR A 230 6.45 15.86 9.65
N GLU A 231 7.63 16.19 9.13
CA GLU A 231 8.58 17.09 9.77
C GLU A 231 9.06 18.14 8.75
N ALA A 232 9.10 19.39 9.19
CA ALA A 232 9.48 20.50 8.31
C ALA A 232 10.96 20.43 7.89
N ASP A 233 11.83 20.01 8.80
CA ASP A 233 13.26 19.84 8.56
C ASP A 233 13.55 18.42 8.04
N ALA A 234 14.27 18.33 6.92
CA ALA A 234 14.54 17.06 6.24
C ALA A 234 15.50 16.15 7.03
N GLU A 235 16.41 16.70 7.84
CA GLU A 235 17.33 15.92 8.67
C GLU A 235 16.59 15.37 9.89
N ILE A 236 15.73 16.18 10.51
CA ILE A 236 14.86 15.71 11.61
C ILE A 236 13.93 14.61 11.09
N LEU A 237 13.35 14.78 9.89
CA LEU A 237 12.55 13.77 9.24
C LEU A 237 13.34 12.47 9.05
N ALA A 238 14.59 12.52 8.58
CA ALA A 238 15.42 11.34 8.38
C ALA A 238 15.69 10.58 9.69
N VAL A 239 15.98 11.31 10.77
CA VAL A 239 16.18 10.73 12.11
C VAL A 239 14.89 10.10 12.63
N LYS A 240 13.75 10.80 12.50
CA LYS A 240 12.44 10.31 12.95
C LYS A 240 11.98 9.09 12.14
N PHE A 241 12.22 9.10 10.83
CA PHE A 241 11.94 7.97 9.94
C PHE A 241 12.75 6.74 10.36
N HIS A 242 14.07 6.92 10.53
CA HIS A 242 14.97 5.85 10.97
C HIS A 242 14.59 5.28 12.34
N THR A 243 14.44 6.15 13.36
CA THR A 243 14.08 5.74 14.74
C THR A 243 12.71 5.08 14.82
N THR A 244 11.72 5.54 14.04
CA THR A 244 10.41 4.90 13.99
C THR A 244 10.51 3.47 13.47
N ILE A 245 11.25 3.25 12.39
CA ILE A 245 11.41 1.91 11.81
C ILE A 245 12.20 0.99 12.74
N THR A 246 13.30 1.47 13.33
CA THR A 246 14.17 0.62 14.13
C THR A 246 13.72 0.44 15.57
N GLU A 247 13.35 1.53 16.25
CA GLU A 247 13.05 1.51 17.69
C GLU A 247 11.56 1.25 17.95
N LYS A 248 10.66 1.93 17.22
CA LYS A 248 9.21 1.77 17.41
C LYS A 248 8.66 0.53 16.74
N TRP A 249 9.14 0.18 15.55
CA TRP A 249 8.68 -0.99 14.79
C TRP A 249 9.65 -2.18 14.85
N GLY A 250 10.81 -2.04 15.50
CA GLY A 250 11.71 -3.16 15.75
C GLY A 250 12.30 -3.80 14.48
N LEU A 251 12.29 -3.10 13.34
CA LEU A 251 12.85 -3.63 12.09
C LEU A 251 14.35 -3.37 12.03
N ASN A 252 15.12 -4.42 11.77
CA ASN A 252 16.56 -4.30 11.59
C ASN A 252 16.89 -3.87 10.16
N MET A 253 17.32 -2.62 10.00
CA MET A 253 17.68 -2.05 8.70
C MET A 253 18.88 -2.73 8.01
N GLU A 254 19.68 -3.53 8.72
CA GLU A 254 20.71 -4.38 8.10
C GLU A 254 20.12 -5.45 7.16
N TYR A 255 18.83 -5.76 7.29
CA TYR A 255 18.09 -6.65 6.39
C TYR A 255 17.24 -5.91 5.35
N CYS A 256 17.26 -4.57 5.36
CA CYS A 256 16.60 -3.78 4.33
C CYS A 256 17.42 -3.85 3.02
N ARG A 257 16.77 -4.23 1.91
CA ARG A 257 17.42 -4.40 0.59
C ARG A 257 16.95 -3.41 -0.47
N GLY A 258 15.93 -2.63 -0.15
CA GLY A 258 15.39 -1.63 -1.06
C GLY A 258 14.60 -0.55 -0.34
N GLN A 259 14.65 0.66 -0.89
CA GLN A 259 13.86 1.79 -0.43
C GLN A 259 13.31 2.55 -1.65
N ALA A 260 12.04 2.93 -1.61
CA ALA A 260 11.40 3.73 -2.65
C ALA A 260 10.38 4.72 -2.08
N TYR A 261 10.40 5.93 -2.60
CA TYR A 261 9.56 7.02 -2.11
C TYR A 261 8.71 7.57 -3.27
N ILE A 262 7.38 7.43 -3.17
CA ILE A 262 6.43 8.09 -4.08
C ILE A 262 6.01 9.37 -3.39
N VAL A 263 6.33 10.53 -3.96
CA VAL A 263 6.20 11.79 -3.24
C VAL A 263 5.85 12.94 -4.17
N SER A 264 4.93 13.80 -3.73
CA SER A 264 4.52 15.03 -4.40
C SER A 264 5.63 16.10 -4.44
N SER A 265 5.49 17.06 -5.37
CA SER A 265 6.55 17.95 -5.85
C SER A 265 7.05 19.04 -4.88
N GLY A 266 6.56 19.05 -3.63
CA GLY A 266 7.16 19.83 -2.53
C GLY A 266 7.95 18.99 -1.51
N PHE A 267 7.64 17.69 -1.42
CA PHE A 267 8.22 16.79 -0.41
C PHE A 267 9.33 15.89 -0.98
N SER A 268 9.42 15.78 -2.32
CA SER A 268 10.42 14.96 -3.01
C SER A 268 11.86 15.31 -2.62
N SER A 269 12.20 16.60 -2.51
CA SER A 269 13.55 17.04 -2.12
C SER A 269 13.92 16.61 -0.69
N LYS A 270 12.95 16.61 0.23
CA LYS A 270 13.16 16.15 1.62
C LYS A 270 13.33 14.63 1.67
N MET A 271 12.48 13.90 0.95
CA MET A 271 12.59 12.44 0.87
C MET A 271 13.87 11.99 0.17
N LYS A 272 14.42 12.79 -0.74
CA LYS A 272 15.76 12.57 -1.27
C LYS A 272 16.81 12.63 -0.17
N VAL A 273 16.74 13.60 0.75
CA VAL A 273 17.65 13.64 1.93
C VAL A 273 17.50 12.39 2.78
N VAL A 274 16.26 11.98 3.10
CA VAL A 274 15.98 10.74 3.85
C VAL A 274 16.60 9.53 3.15
N ALA A 275 16.39 9.41 1.82
CA ALA A 275 16.93 8.33 1.01
C ALA A 275 18.46 8.26 1.09
N MET A 276 19.13 9.41 0.93
CA MET A 276 20.58 9.50 0.97
C MET A 276 21.13 9.17 2.37
N ARG A 277 20.51 9.66 3.45
CA ARG A 277 20.92 9.33 4.83
C ARG A 277 20.80 7.84 5.14
N LEU A 278 19.71 7.21 4.69
CA LEU A 278 19.53 5.78 4.86
C LEU A 278 20.52 4.98 4.00
N LEU A 279 20.80 5.44 2.77
CA LEU A 279 21.77 4.79 1.89
C LEU A 279 23.21 4.91 2.42
N GLU A 280 23.58 6.06 3.01
CA GLU A 280 24.87 6.29 3.68
C GLU A 280 25.07 5.31 4.85
N LYS A 281 24.02 5.07 5.64
CA LYS A 281 24.06 4.19 6.81
C LYS A 281 23.90 2.70 6.44
N TYR A 282 23.09 2.40 5.44
CA TYR A 282 22.76 1.05 4.98
C TYR A 282 22.95 0.93 3.46
N PRO A 283 24.19 0.73 2.99
CA PRO A 283 24.51 0.70 1.56
C PRO A 283 23.83 -0.43 0.77
N GLN A 284 23.28 -1.44 1.45
CA GLN A 284 22.52 -2.54 0.83
C GLN A 284 21.04 -2.20 0.61
N ALA A 285 20.52 -1.13 1.23
CA ALA A 285 19.15 -0.67 1.05
C ALA A 285 19.05 0.20 -0.23
N VAL A 286 19.00 -0.46 -1.38
CA VAL A 286 19.05 0.18 -2.70
C VAL A 286 17.92 1.20 -2.88
N TYR A 287 18.26 2.46 -3.12
CA TYR A 287 17.28 3.48 -3.51
C TYR A 287 16.82 3.27 -4.95
N THR A 288 15.50 3.10 -5.13
CA THR A 288 14.91 2.76 -6.43
C THR A 288 13.48 3.28 -6.57
N LEU A 289 12.86 3.04 -7.73
CA LEU A 289 11.48 3.37 -8.05
C LEU A 289 10.53 2.31 -7.47
N CYS A 290 9.31 2.73 -7.19
CA CYS A 290 8.24 1.82 -6.81
C CYS A 290 7.45 1.38 -8.05
N SER A 291 7.21 0.08 -8.19
CA SER A 291 6.42 -0.53 -9.27
C SER A 291 4.96 -0.06 -9.32
N SER A 292 4.44 0.54 -8.24
CA SER A 292 3.07 1.08 -8.18
C SER A 292 2.93 2.50 -8.73
N CYS A 293 4.04 3.15 -9.13
CA CYS A 293 4.04 4.48 -9.74
C CYS A 293 4.78 4.44 -11.09
N ALA A 294 4.10 4.82 -12.18
CA ALA A 294 4.73 4.93 -13.50
C ALA A 294 5.93 5.89 -13.44
N LEU A 295 7.02 5.52 -14.13
CA LEU A 295 8.27 6.30 -14.11
C LEU A 295 8.02 7.76 -14.50
N ASN A 296 7.21 8.00 -15.52
CA ASN A 296 6.92 9.35 -16.01
C ASN A 296 6.16 10.19 -14.98
N THR A 297 5.19 9.61 -14.28
CA THR A 297 4.48 10.27 -13.19
C THR A 297 5.41 10.54 -12.02
N TRP A 298 6.24 9.57 -11.65
CA TRP A 298 7.24 9.72 -10.58
C TRP A 298 8.25 10.83 -10.90
N LEU A 299 8.80 10.84 -12.12
CA LEU A 299 9.72 11.88 -12.58
C LEU A 299 9.04 13.25 -12.55
N ALA A 300 7.82 13.35 -13.06
CA ALA A 300 7.07 14.60 -13.04
C ALA A 300 6.89 15.13 -11.61
N LYS A 301 6.52 14.25 -10.67
CA LYS A 301 6.36 14.59 -9.25
C LYS A 301 7.69 14.99 -8.58
N SER A 302 8.83 14.53 -9.08
CA SER A 302 10.13 14.89 -8.51
C SER A 302 10.63 16.29 -8.90
N ILE A 303 10.09 16.89 -9.98
CA ILE A 303 10.61 18.14 -10.56
C ILE A 303 10.38 19.32 -9.60
N PRO A 304 11.44 20.05 -9.19
CA PRO A 304 11.37 21.17 -8.26
C PRO A 304 10.96 22.48 -8.95
N VAL A 305 10.05 22.42 -9.93
CA VAL A 305 9.52 23.58 -10.66
C VAL A 305 8.09 23.81 -10.19
N VAL A 306 7.82 25.04 -9.71
CA VAL A 306 6.50 25.39 -9.15
C VAL A 306 5.39 25.23 -10.19
N GLY A 307 5.64 25.61 -11.45
CA GLY A 307 4.67 25.43 -12.54
C GLY A 307 4.27 23.96 -12.74
N VAL A 308 5.24 23.04 -12.69
CA VAL A 308 4.99 21.59 -12.76
C VAL A 308 4.16 21.12 -11.57
N SER A 309 4.49 21.57 -10.36
CA SER A 309 3.74 21.24 -9.14
C SER A 309 2.27 21.65 -9.23
N VAL A 310 2.03 22.89 -9.67
CA VAL A 310 0.67 23.43 -9.85
C VAL A 310 -0.08 22.65 -10.93
N ALA A 311 0.57 22.35 -12.06
CA ALA A 311 -0.03 21.56 -13.13
C ALA A 311 -0.43 20.15 -12.66
N LEU A 312 0.44 19.46 -11.92
CA LEU A 312 0.13 18.14 -11.36
C LEU A 312 -1.07 18.20 -10.40
N GLY A 313 -1.13 19.20 -9.52
CA GLY A 313 -2.28 19.40 -8.63
C GLY A 313 -3.58 19.65 -9.39
N ILE A 314 -3.55 20.48 -10.45
CA ILE A 314 -4.73 20.71 -11.32
C ILE A 314 -5.17 19.39 -11.98
N ILE A 315 -4.23 18.58 -12.48
CA ILE A 315 -4.54 17.29 -13.10
C ILE A 315 -5.22 16.34 -12.11
N GLU A 316 -4.71 16.26 -10.87
CA GLU A 316 -5.28 15.44 -9.80
C GLU A 316 -6.70 15.92 -9.41
N GLU A 317 -6.91 17.24 -9.29
CA GLU A 317 -8.22 17.83 -8.99
C GLU A 317 -9.23 17.61 -10.11
N VAL A 318 -8.83 17.76 -11.38
CA VAL A 318 -9.70 17.45 -12.54
C VAL A 318 -10.10 15.99 -12.52
N CYS A 319 -9.16 15.07 -12.27
CA CYS A 319 -9.45 13.65 -12.17
C CYS A 319 -10.44 13.36 -11.02
N SER A 320 -10.21 13.94 -9.84
CA SER A 320 -11.08 13.82 -8.66
C SER A 320 -12.48 14.35 -8.93
N PHE A 321 -12.60 15.50 -9.60
CA PHE A 321 -13.86 16.11 -9.98
C PHE A 321 -14.73 15.17 -10.82
N PHE A 322 -14.19 14.61 -11.91
CA PHE A 322 -14.94 13.70 -12.77
C PHE A 322 -15.29 12.38 -12.07
N HIS A 323 -14.44 11.87 -11.18
CA HIS A 323 -14.72 10.64 -10.42
C HIS A 323 -15.70 10.83 -9.25
N ARG A 324 -16.02 12.07 -8.88
CA ARG A 324 -16.98 12.35 -7.79
C ARG A 324 -18.41 11.91 -8.13
N SER A 325 -18.79 11.94 -9.41
CA SER A 325 -20.13 11.53 -9.85
C SER A 325 -20.08 10.83 -11.21
N PRO A 326 -20.72 9.65 -11.37
CA PRO A 326 -20.83 8.99 -12.66
C PRO A 326 -21.47 9.86 -13.75
N GLN A 327 -22.31 10.82 -13.37
CA GLN A 327 -22.95 11.74 -14.32
C GLN A 327 -21.96 12.70 -14.99
N LEU A 328 -20.88 13.08 -14.29
CA LEU A 328 -19.83 13.93 -14.84
C LEU A 328 -19.01 13.17 -15.90
N LEU A 329 -18.73 11.89 -15.66
CA LEU A 329 -18.08 11.03 -16.65
C LEU A 329 -18.96 10.83 -17.90
N VAL A 330 -20.27 10.66 -17.73
CA VAL A 330 -21.20 10.57 -18.87
C VAL A 330 -21.22 11.86 -19.68
N GLU A 331 -21.17 13.01 -19.03
CA GLU A 331 -21.07 14.30 -19.71
C GLU A 331 -19.77 14.41 -20.52
N LEU A 332 -18.64 14.04 -19.90
CA LEU A 332 -17.35 14.01 -20.58
C LEU A 332 -17.33 13.05 -21.77
N ASP A 333 -17.89 11.85 -21.62
CA ASP A 333 -18.03 10.87 -22.71
C ASP A 333 -18.84 11.44 -23.89
N SER A 334 -19.87 12.23 -23.61
CA SER A 334 -20.68 12.87 -24.64
C SER A 334 -19.87 13.92 -25.41
N VAL A 335 -19.08 14.74 -24.71
CA VAL A 335 -18.22 15.76 -25.32
C VAL A 335 -17.10 15.10 -26.14
N ILE A 336 -16.46 14.05 -25.63
CA ILE A 336 -15.48 13.25 -26.37
C ILE A 336 -16.12 12.69 -27.65
N SER A 337 -17.34 12.16 -27.56
CA SER A 337 -18.04 11.63 -28.74
C SER A 337 -18.24 12.70 -29.82
N VAL A 338 -18.53 13.94 -29.41
CA VAL A 338 -18.74 15.07 -30.33
C VAL A 338 -17.43 15.54 -30.97
N LEU A 339 -16.35 15.63 -30.20
CA LEU A 339 -15.05 16.08 -30.72
C LEU A 339 -14.38 15.04 -31.62
N PHE A 340 -14.55 13.75 -31.31
CA PHE A 340 -13.92 12.64 -32.02
C PHE A 340 -14.87 11.93 -32.98
N GLN A 341 -15.94 12.59 -33.48
CA GLN A 341 -16.87 12.01 -34.47
C GLN A 341 -16.18 11.47 -35.73
N ASN A 342 -15.07 12.11 -36.14
CA ASN A 342 -14.30 11.70 -37.31
C ASN A 342 -13.31 10.55 -37.02
N SER A 343 -13.15 10.16 -35.75
CA SER A 343 -12.19 9.15 -35.30
C SER A 343 -12.77 8.38 -34.11
N GLU A 344 -13.84 7.61 -34.37
CA GLU A 344 -14.60 6.89 -33.35
C GLU A 344 -13.74 5.93 -32.51
N GLU A 345 -12.74 5.27 -33.12
CA GLU A 345 -11.80 4.39 -32.41
C GLU A 345 -11.03 5.14 -31.31
N LYS A 346 -10.38 6.26 -31.66
CA LYS A 346 -9.68 7.13 -30.71
C LYS A 346 -10.64 7.70 -29.65
N GLY A 347 -11.84 8.10 -30.05
CA GLY A 347 -12.86 8.59 -29.14
C GLY A 347 -13.28 7.54 -28.10
N ASN A 348 -13.44 6.28 -28.50
CA ASN A 348 -13.79 5.19 -27.60
C ASN A 348 -12.62 4.78 -26.70
N GLU A 349 -11.39 4.80 -27.22
CA GLU A 349 -10.16 4.60 -26.42
C GLU A 349 -10.06 5.63 -25.28
N LEU A 350 -10.25 6.92 -25.61
CA LEU A 350 -10.17 8.00 -24.63
C LEU A 350 -11.25 7.88 -23.54
N LYS A 351 -12.48 7.48 -23.88
CA LYS A 351 -13.55 7.23 -22.89
C LYS A 351 -13.17 6.13 -21.90
N GLU A 352 -12.67 5.00 -22.41
CA GLU A 352 -12.21 3.89 -21.57
C GLU A 352 -11.05 4.33 -20.65
N ILE A 353 -10.13 5.13 -21.18
CA ILE A 353 -9.04 5.71 -20.40
C ILE A 353 -9.58 6.63 -19.30
N CYS A 354 -10.53 7.54 -19.58
CA CYS A 354 -11.12 8.45 -18.59
C CYS A 354 -11.87 7.73 -17.46
N ARG A 355 -12.46 6.56 -17.74
CA ARG A 355 -13.10 5.70 -16.73
C ARG A 355 -12.09 4.99 -15.83
N SER A 356 -10.83 4.94 -16.22
CA SER A 356 -9.71 4.40 -15.46
C SER A 356 -8.89 5.51 -14.79
N GLN A 357 -8.04 5.16 -13.83
CA GLN A 357 -7.10 6.11 -13.21
C GLN A 357 -5.94 6.43 -14.18
N TRP A 358 -6.21 7.24 -15.20
CA TRP A 358 -5.28 7.53 -16.30
C TRP A 358 -4.05 8.35 -15.88
N THR A 359 -4.14 9.10 -14.79
CA THR A 359 -3.04 9.91 -14.24
C THR A 359 -1.84 9.09 -13.76
N GLY A 360 -2.04 7.79 -13.51
CA GLY A 360 -0.99 6.84 -13.12
C GLY A 360 -0.29 6.15 -14.29
N ARG A 361 -0.60 6.50 -15.55
CA ARG A 361 -0.04 5.83 -16.74
C ARG A 361 1.24 6.49 -17.24
N HIS A 362 2.06 5.72 -17.97
CA HIS A 362 3.27 6.24 -18.61
C HIS A 362 2.99 7.28 -19.71
N ASP A 363 1.79 7.28 -20.29
CA ASP A 363 1.33 8.22 -21.32
C ASP A 363 0.34 9.25 -20.78
N ALA A 364 0.26 9.45 -19.46
CA ALA A 364 -0.69 10.37 -18.84
C ALA A 364 -0.67 11.78 -19.47
N PHE A 365 0.50 12.36 -19.72
CA PHE A 365 0.61 13.70 -20.30
C PHE A 365 0.22 13.75 -21.79
N GLU A 366 0.43 12.67 -22.55
CA GLU A 366 -0.05 12.56 -23.94
C GLU A 366 -1.57 12.52 -23.97
N ILE A 367 -2.16 11.69 -23.11
CA ILE A 367 -3.61 11.56 -22.92
C ILE A 367 -4.22 12.90 -22.50
N LEU A 368 -3.58 13.62 -21.57
CA LEU A 368 -4.06 14.91 -21.11
C LEU A 368 -4.09 15.95 -22.24
N VAL A 369 -3.05 16.01 -23.07
CA VAL A 369 -3.03 16.92 -24.22
C VAL A 369 -4.15 16.57 -25.22
N ASP A 370 -4.38 15.28 -25.47
CA ASP A 370 -5.48 14.81 -26.32
C ASP A 370 -6.87 15.12 -25.73
N LEU A 371 -7.01 15.07 -24.40
CA LEU A 371 -8.26 15.33 -23.68
C LEU A 371 -8.51 16.81 -23.38
N LEU A 372 -7.50 17.67 -23.45
CA LEU A 372 -7.57 19.04 -22.95
C LEU A 372 -8.78 19.81 -23.49
N GLN A 373 -9.02 19.73 -24.81
CA GLN A 373 -10.18 20.38 -25.44
C GLN A 373 -11.52 19.80 -24.95
N ALA A 374 -11.60 18.48 -24.76
CA ALA A 374 -12.81 17.84 -24.23
C ALA A 374 -13.07 18.25 -22.78
N LEU A 375 -12.02 18.34 -21.96
CA LEU A 375 -12.12 18.74 -20.56
C LEU A 375 -12.61 20.19 -20.43
N VAL A 376 -12.00 21.13 -21.16
CA VAL A 376 -12.39 22.54 -21.15
C VAL A 376 -13.86 22.70 -21.58
N LEU A 377 -14.24 22.13 -22.74
CA LEU A 377 -15.61 22.21 -23.23
C LEU A 377 -16.63 21.56 -22.29
N CYS A 378 -16.27 20.44 -21.66
CA CYS A 378 -17.14 19.79 -20.68
C CYS A 378 -17.36 20.66 -19.44
N LEU A 379 -16.30 21.30 -18.93
CA LEU A 379 -16.39 22.17 -17.74
C LEU A 379 -17.18 23.45 -18.06
N ASP A 380 -16.99 24.02 -19.26
CA ASP A 380 -17.78 25.16 -19.73
C ASP A 380 -19.26 24.81 -19.89
N ASN A 381 -19.58 23.63 -20.43
CA ASN A 381 -20.95 23.14 -20.53
C ASN A 381 -21.59 22.98 -19.15
N ILE A 382 -20.88 22.42 -18.17
CA ILE A 382 -21.37 22.26 -16.79
C ILE A 382 -21.61 23.63 -16.13
N ASN A 383 -20.69 24.57 -16.32
CA ASN A 383 -20.79 25.91 -15.73
C ASN A 383 -21.88 26.79 -16.39
N SER A 384 -22.10 26.64 -17.70
CA SER A 384 -23.11 27.39 -18.45
C SER A 384 -24.49 26.73 -18.46
N ASP A 385 -24.62 25.54 -17.87
CA ASP A 385 -25.89 24.84 -17.77
C ASP A 385 -26.87 25.62 -16.87
N THR A 386 -27.90 26.18 -17.50
CA THR A 386 -28.99 26.89 -16.81
C THR A 386 -30.09 25.95 -16.34
N THR A 387 -29.99 24.67 -16.68
CA THR A 387 -30.89 23.64 -16.14
C THR A 387 -30.44 23.29 -14.72
N VAL A 388 -31.39 23.00 -13.82
CA VAL A 388 -31.12 22.64 -12.41
C VAL A 388 -30.47 21.25 -12.28
N ARG A 389 -29.67 20.84 -13.27
CA ARG A 389 -28.99 19.54 -13.36
C ARG A 389 -27.78 19.48 -12.42
N TRP A 390 -27.05 20.58 -12.28
CA TRP A 390 -25.85 20.65 -11.46
C TRP A 390 -26.09 21.53 -10.23
N ASP A 391 -25.56 21.10 -9.08
CA ASP A 391 -25.51 21.94 -7.90
C ASP A 391 -24.54 23.11 -8.12
N ASN A 392 -24.81 24.24 -7.46
CA ASN A 392 -23.97 25.44 -7.50
C ASN A 392 -22.52 25.16 -7.09
N PHE A 393 -22.31 24.19 -6.19
CA PHE A 393 -20.97 23.75 -5.81
C PHE A 393 -20.22 23.08 -6.98
N ILE A 394 -20.89 22.20 -7.74
CA ILE A 394 -20.31 21.53 -8.91
C ILE A 394 -20.03 22.55 -10.01
N ALA A 395 -20.98 23.43 -10.30
CA ALA A 395 -20.82 24.49 -11.30
C ALA A 395 -19.67 25.45 -10.94
N GLY A 396 -19.59 25.88 -9.67
CA GLY A 396 -18.51 26.73 -9.18
C GLY A 396 -17.13 26.08 -9.28
N GLN A 397 -17.01 24.78 -8.94
CA GLN A 397 -15.77 24.04 -9.14
C GLN A 397 -15.42 23.86 -10.62
N ALA A 398 -16.41 23.59 -11.47
CA ALA A 398 -16.19 23.47 -12.91
C ALA A 398 -15.63 24.77 -13.49
N PHE A 399 -16.12 25.93 -13.05
CA PHE A 399 -15.60 27.24 -13.44
C PHE A 399 -14.13 27.43 -13.03
N VAL A 400 -13.78 27.09 -11.78
CA VAL A 400 -12.40 27.23 -11.27
C VAL A 400 -11.45 26.31 -12.05
N LEU A 401 -11.82 25.04 -12.24
CA LEU A 401 -11.01 24.08 -12.99
C LEU A 401 -10.91 24.45 -14.47
N GLY A 402 -12.00 24.90 -15.09
CA GLY A 402 -12.00 25.36 -16.48
C GLY A 402 -11.05 26.53 -16.68
N SER A 403 -11.09 27.51 -15.75
CA SER A 403 -10.17 28.66 -15.76
C SER A 403 -8.70 28.23 -15.61
N ALA A 404 -8.41 27.19 -14.82
CA ALA A 404 -7.07 26.66 -14.62
C ALA A 404 -6.54 25.90 -15.84
N LEU A 405 -7.39 25.12 -16.52
CA LEU A 405 -7.02 24.38 -17.74
C LEU A 405 -6.77 25.31 -18.95
N VAL A 406 -7.37 26.49 -18.93
CA VAL A 406 -7.25 27.55 -19.94
C VAL A 406 -6.08 28.51 -19.63
N ASP A 407 -5.35 28.29 -18.53
CA ASP A 407 -4.13 29.06 -18.26
C ASP A 407 -2.98 28.62 -19.18
N PHE A 408 -2.32 29.58 -19.84
CA PHE A 408 -1.21 29.27 -20.74
C PHE A 408 -0.03 28.66 -19.99
N ASP A 409 0.19 29.05 -18.74
CA ASP A 409 1.21 28.44 -17.85
C ASP A 409 0.96 26.93 -17.67
N PHE A 410 -0.29 26.53 -17.52
CA PHE A 410 -0.68 25.13 -17.42
C PHE A 410 -0.44 24.40 -18.75
N ILE A 411 -0.89 24.97 -19.87
CA ILE A 411 -0.78 24.37 -21.20
C ILE A 411 0.68 24.12 -21.59
N VAL A 412 1.53 25.15 -21.49
CA VAL A 412 2.96 25.01 -21.83
C VAL A 412 3.66 24.01 -20.92
N THR A 413 3.32 23.99 -19.61
CA THR A 413 3.86 23.01 -18.66
C THR A 413 3.52 21.58 -19.05
N VAL A 414 2.24 21.31 -19.36
CA VAL A 414 1.80 19.98 -19.76
C VAL A 414 2.44 19.52 -21.08
N VAL A 415 2.58 20.42 -22.06
CA VAL A 415 3.22 20.12 -23.35
C VAL A 415 4.71 19.82 -23.18
N VAL A 416 5.41 20.59 -22.35
CA VAL A 416 6.81 20.34 -22.03
C VAL A 416 6.97 18.98 -21.33
N LEU A 417 6.12 18.68 -20.33
CA LEU A 417 6.14 17.38 -19.65
C LEU A 417 5.84 16.22 -20.60
N LYS A 418 4.82 16.35 -21.45
CA LYS A 418 4.47 15.37 -22.49
C LYS A 418 5.69 15.04 -23.34
N ASN A 419 6.33 16.06 -23.92
CA ASN A 419 7.39 15.84 -24.89
C ASN A 419 8.67 15.32 -24.24
N ILE A 420 9.08 15.83 -23.08
CA ILE A 420 10.29 15.35 -22.39
C ILE A 420 10.11 13.93 -21.83
N LEU A 421 8.95 13.63 -21.22
CA LEU A 421 8.72 12.31 -20.62
C LEU A 421 8.40 11.23 -21.69
N SER A 422 8.15 11.61 -22.95
CA SER A 422 8.02 10.66 -24.04
C SER A 422 9.31 9.83 -24.24
N PHE A 423 10.49 10.43 -24.00
CA PHE A 423 11.78 9.75 -24.08
C PHE A 423 11.97 8.66 -23.01
N THR A 424 11.27 8.77 -21.87
CA THR A 424 11.33 7.79 -20.78
C THR A 424 10.17 6.81 -20.77
N ARG A 425 9.15 7.01 -21.62
CA ARG A 425 7.91 6.22 -21.63
C ARG A 425 8.14 4.73 -21.84
N ALA A 426 8.84 4.36 -22.91
CA ALA A 426 9.09 2.96 -23.25
C ALA A 426 9.97 2.28 -22.19
N PHE A 427 11.00 2.99 -21.72
CA PHE A 427 11.88 2.54 -20.66
C PHE A 427 11.11 2.29 -19.35
N GLY A 428 10.29 3.24 -18.91
CA GLY A 428 9.43 3.09 -17.73
C GLY A 428 8.46 1.92 -17.84
N LYS A 429 7.81 1.75 -19.00
CA LYS A 429 6.91 0.62 -19.25
C LYS A 429 7.62 -0.73 -19.13
N ASN A 430 8.86 -0.83 -19.62
CA ASN A 430 9.66 -2.06 -19.54
C ASN A 430 10.10 -2.35 -18.09
N LEU A 431 10.37 -1.32 -17.28
CA LEU A 431 10.68 -1.49 -15.85
C LEU A 431 9.52 -2.03 -15.02
N GLN A 432 8.28 -1.83 -15.47
CA GLN A 432 7.08 -2.41 -14.86
C GLN A 432 6.56 -3.64 -15.62
N GLY A 433 7.35 -4.14 -16.57
CA GLY A 433 7.03 -5.30 -17.40
C GLY A 433 7.35 -6.63 -16.70
N GLN A 434 7.58 -7.67 -17.50
CA GLN A 434 8.07 -8.95 -16.99
C GLN A 434 9.54 -8.85 -16.59
N THR A 435 10.05 -9.85 -15.86
CA THR A 435 11.43 -9.85 -15.37
C THR A 435 12.48 -9.68 -16.49
N SER A 436 12.24 -10.22 -17.69
CA SER A 436 13.10 -9.97 -18.84
C SER A 436 13.09 -8.51 -19.29
N ASP A 437 11.92 -7.87 -19.30
CA ASP A 437 11.78 -6.48 -19.72
C ASP A 437 12.55 -5.56 -18.78
N VAL A 438 12.47 -5.79 -17.47
CA VAL A 438 13.23 -5.06 -16.45
C VAL A 438 14.75 -5.23 -16.66
N PHE A 439 15.18 -6.46 -16.92
CA PHE A 439 16.58 -6.78 -17.18
C PHE A 439 17.14 -6.06 -18.42
N PHE A 440 16.41 -6.07 -19.53
CA PHE A 440 16.83 -5.38 -20.75
C PHE A 440 16.70 -3.87 -20.62
N ALA A 441 15.69 -3.36 -19.89
CA ALA A 441 15.55 -1.95 -19.57
C ALA A 441 16.81 -1.42 -18.88
N ALA A 442 17.33 -2.12 -17.86
CA ALA A 442 18.56 -1.73 -17.17
C ALA A 442 19.76 -1.55 -18.12
N SER A 443 19.83 -2.33 -19.21
CA SER A 443 20.87 -2.20 -20.24
C SER A 443 20.65 -1.00 -21.17
N SER A 444 19.40 -0.60 -21.36
CA SER A 444 19.00 0.49 -22.26
C SER A 444 19.10 1.88 -21.64
N LEU A 445 19.31 1.99 -20.32
CA LEU A 445 19.38 3.27 -19.61
C LEU A 445 20.39 4.24 -20.25
N THR A 446 21.56 3.76 -20.68
CA THR A 446 22.57 4.60 -21.33
C THR A 446 22.03 5.25 -22.61
N ALA A 447 21.21 4.54 -23.38
CA ALA A 447 20.60 5.09 -24.59
C ALA A 447 19.54 6.16 -24.25
N VAL A 448 18.75 5.95 -23.19
CA VAL A 448 17.77 6.94 -22.69
C VAL A 448 18.49 8.20 -22.22
N LEU A 449 19.55 8.04 -21.42
CA LEU A 449 20.36 9.16 -20.95
C LEU A 449 21.01 9.91 -22.12
N HIS A 450 21.57 9.22 -23.12
CA HIS A 450 22.11 9.88 -24.31
C HIS A 450 21.04 10.70 -25.05
N SER A 451 19.83 10.15 -25.21
CA SER A 451 18.72 10.86 -25.87
C SER A 451 18.33 12.12 -25.11
N LEU A 452 18.25 12.06 -23.77
CA LEU A 452 17.93 13.23 -22.96
C LEU A 452 19.06 14.27 -22.95
N ASN A 453 20.32 13.85 -22.95
CA ASN A 453 21.45 14.79 -23.06
C ASN A 453 21.48 15.45 -24.45
N GLU A 454 21.13 14.74 -25.53
CA GLU A 454 20.97 15.35 -26.86
C GLU A 454 19.87 16.43 -26.85
N VAL A 455 18.75 16.17 -26.18
CA VAL A 455 17.68 17.16 -25.98
C VAL A 455 18.20 18.38 -25.23
N MET A 456 19.01 18.18 -24.19
CA MET A 456 19.63 19.27 -23.43
C MET A 456 20.61 20.10 -24.29
N GLU A 457 21.49 19.43 -25.04
CA GLU A 457 22.47 20.08 -25.91
C GLU A 457 21.81 20.92 -27.02
N ASN A 458 20.61 20.52 -27.46
CA ASN A 458 19.86 21.18 -28.53
C ASN A 458 18.54 21.79 -28.01
N ILE A 459 18.50 22.19 -26.73
CA ILE A 459 17.26 22.60 -26.05
C ILE A 459 16.55 23.78 -26.72
N GLU A 460 17.27 24.65 -27.42
CA GLU A 460 16.69 25.78 -28.16
C GLU A 460 15.72 25.29 -29.23
N VAL A 461 16.14 24.30 -30.03
CA VAL A 461 15.34 23.74 -31.13
C VAL A 461 14.17 22.93 -30.58
N TYR A 462 14.43 22.08 -29.57
CA TYR A 462 13.37 21.29 -28.94
C TYR A 462 12.31 22.17 -28.28
N HIS A 463 12.74 23.23 -27.57
CA HIS A 463 11.83 24.17 -26.94
C HIS A 463 10.99 24.95 -27.94
N GLU A 464 11.56 25.38 -29.07
CA GLU A 464 10.82 26.04 -30.16
C GLU A 464 9.62 25.19 -30.59
N PHE A 465 9.84 23.89 -30.85
CA PHE A 465 8.76 22.96 -31.20
C PHE A 465 7.73 22.76 -30.08
N TRP A 466 8.17 22.63 -28.83
CA TRP A 466 7.25 22.47 -27.69
C TRP A 466 6.40 23.72 -27.47
N PHE A 467 7.01 24.90 -27.62
CA PHE A 467 6.34 26.19 -27.48
C PHE A 467 5.35 26.43 -28.63
N GLU A 468 5.71 26.06 -29.85
CA GLU A 468 4.80 26.08 -31.01
C GLU A 468 3.61 25.14 -30.78
N GLU A 469 3.84 23.91 -30.30
CA GLU A 469 2.76 22.99 -29.96
C GLU A 469 1.81 23.58 -28.90
N ALA A 470 2.35 24.17 -27.82
CA ALA A 470 1.56 24.82 -26.78
C ALA A 470 0.74 26.00 -27.33
N THR A 471 1.33 26.81 -28.21
CA THR A 471 0.67 27.93 -28.89
C THR A 471 -0.46 27.45 -29.81
N ASN A 472 -0.23 26.36 -30.54
CA ASN A 472 -1.23 25.73 -31.39
C ASN A 472 -2.40 25.14 -30.58
N LEU A 473 -2.14 24.62 -29.37
CA LEU A 473 -3.20 24.18 -28.46
C LEU A 473 -3.98 25.37 -27.87
N ALA A 474 -3.28 26.42 -27.44
CA ALA A 474 -3.90 27.63 -26.91
C ALA A 474 -4.80 28.32 -27.94
N THR A 475 -4.35 28.42 -29.20
CA THR A 475 -5.15 29.00 -30.29
C THR A 475 -6.39 28.18 -30.63
N LYS A 476 -6.33 26.84 -30.55
CA LYS A 476 -7.52 25.97 -30.71
C LYS A 476 -8.57 26.19 -29.61
N LEU A 477 -8.15 26.66 -28.44
CA LEU A 477 -8.99 26.95 -27.28
C LEU A 477 -9.34 28.44 -27.16
N ASP A 478 -8.98 29.26 -28.15
CA ASP A 478 -9.19 30.72 -28.17
C ASP A 478 -8.57 31.47 -26.98
N ILE A 479 -7.37 31.06 -26.57
CA ILE A 479 -6.66 31.58 -25.38
C ILE A 479 -5.65 32.65 -25.78
N GLU A 480 -5.72 33.81 -25.13
CA GLU A 480 -4.71 34.86 -25.27
C GLU A 480 -3.41 34.49 -24.51
N ILE A 481 -2.30 34.41 -25.23
CA ILE A 481 -0.97 34.19 -24.63
C ILE A 481 -0.59 35.43 -23.82
N LYS A 482 -0.61 35.30 -22.49
CA LYS A 482 -0.20 36.36 -21.55
C LYS A 482 0.97 35.88 -20.71
N LEU A 483 2.02 36.70 -20.63
CA LEU A 483 3.13 36.47 -19.70
C LEU A 483 2.65 36.46 -18.24
N PRO A 484 3.21 35.61 -17.36
CA PRO A 484 2.83 35.54 -15.96
C PRO A 484 2.96 36.90 -15.25
N GLY A 485 1.99 37.23 -14.40
CA GLY A 485 1.90 38.54 -13.73
C GLY A 485 3.10 38.91 -12.85
N LYS A 486 3.88 37.93 -12.37
CA LYS A 486 5.11 38.13 -11.59
C LYS A 486 6.23 38.77 -12.44
N PHE A 487 6.27 38.50 -13.75
CA PHE A 487 7.23 39.10 -14.68
C PHE A 487 6.92 40.56 -15.01
N ARG A 488 5.64 40.91 -15.15
CA ARG A 488 5.21 42.31 -15.39
C ARG A 488 5.66 43.27 -14.28
N ARG A 489 5.77 42.80 -13.03
CA ARG A 489 6.24 43.61 -11.89
C ARG A 489 7.77 43.79 -11.85
N SER A 490 8.53 42.79 -12.31
CA SER A 490 10.01 42.86 -12.35
C SER A 490 10.52 43.75 -13.50
N GLN A 491 9.83 43.79 -14.65
CA GLN A 491 10.20 44.66 -15.78
C GLN A 491 10.00 46.16 -15.51
N GLN A 492 9.18 46.54 -14.53
CA GLN A 492 9.10 47.94 -14.10
C GLN A 492 10.34 48.39 -13.30
N ALA A 493 11.17 47.45 -12.82
CA ALA A 493 12.34 47.75 -12.00
C ALA A 493 13.69 47.65 -12.74
N ASN A 494 13.83 46.80 -13.77
CA ASN A 494 15.10 46.58 -14.49
C ASN A 494 14.95 46.71 -16.01
N LEU A 495 15.74 47.61 -16.61
CA LEU A 495 15.91 47.81 -18.06
C LEU A 495 16.81 46.71 -18.66
N GLU A 496 16.30 45.50 -18.81
CA GLU A 496 16.91 44.42 -19.61
C GLU A 496 16.15 44.24 -20.95
N PRO A 497 16.76 43.69 -22.02
CA PRO A 497 16.15 43.59 -23.34
C PRO A 497 14.83 42.80 -23.31
N GLU A 498 13.92 43.05 -24.26
CA GLU A 498 12.61 42.41 -24.37
C GLU A 498 12.72 40.87 -24.34
N VAL A 499 12.59 40.27 -23.15
CA VAL A 499 12.49 38.81 -22.97
C VAL A 499 11.19 38.35 -23.62
N THR A 500 11.30 37.54 -24.68
CA THR A 500 10.14 36.91 -25.33
C THR A 500 9.51 35.87 -24.41
N SER A 501 8.21 35.59 -24.58
CA SER A 501 7.52 34.54 -23.83
C SER A 501 8.19 33.17 -23.99
N GLU A 502 8.63 32.86 -25.19
CA GLU A 502 9.38 31.64 -25.50
C GLU A 502 10.67 31.55 -24.67
N SER A 503 11.52 32.59 -24.71
CA SER A 503 12.76 32.60 -23.92
C SER A 503 12.50 32.47 -22.42
N TYR A 504 11.39 33.00 -21.92
CA TYR A 504 11.02 32.87 -20.51
C TYR A 504 10.71 31.41 -20.11
N TYR A 505 9.83 30.72 -20.84
CA TYR A 505 9.48 29.33 -20.53
C TYR A 505 10.63 28.36 -20.80
N LYS A 506 11.54 28.70 -21.72
CA LYS A 506 12.77 27.92 -21.90
C LYS A 506 13.58 27.87 -20.60
N GLU A 507 13.92 29.03 -20.05
CA GLU A 507 14.80 29.15 -18.89
C GLU A 507 14.14 28.70 -17.58
N VAL A 508 12.85 28.99 -17.39
CA VAL A 508 12.16 28.74 -16.11
C VAL A 508 11.50 27.37 -16.03
N LEU A 509 11.21 26.75 -17.17
CA LEU A 509 10.48 25.48 -17.22
C LEU A 509 11.27 24.40 -17.96
N SER A 510 11.63 24.61 -19.23
CA SER A 510 12.17 23.53 -20.07
C SER A 510 13.58 23.07 -19.64
N VAL A 511 14.52 24.00 -19.50
CA VAL A 511 15.90 23.72 -19.05
C VAL A 511 15.90 23.01 -17.68
N PRO A 512 15.33 23.58 -16.60
CA PRO A 512 15.39 22.95 -15.29
C PRO A 512 14.65 21.60 -15.25
N THR A 513 13.61 21.40 -16.08
CA THR A 513 12.90 20.12 -16.16
C THR A 513 13.77 19.03 -16.77
N VAL A 514 14.42 19.30 -17.90
CA VAL A 514 15.28 18.30 -18.57
C VAL A 514 16.52 18.01 -17.70
N GLU A 515 17.15 19.04 -17.11
CA GLU A 515 18.31 18.86 -16.21
C GLU A 515 17.95 17.95 -15.04
N HIS A 516 16.81 18.24 -14.39
CA HIS A 516 16.34 17.48 -13.24
C HIS A 516 16.05 16.02 -13.60
N ILE A 517 15.35 15.76 -14.71
CA ILE A 517 15.05 14.38 -15.15
C ILE A 517 16.34 13.59 -15.42
N ILE A 518 17.33 14.19 -16.07
CA ILE A 518 18.63 13.55 -16.32
C ILE A 518 19.31 13.20 -14.99
N GLN A 519 19.30 14.13 -14.03
CA GLN A 519 19.93 13.91 -12.73
C GLN A 519 19.21 12.83 -11.91
N GLU A 520 17.88 12.85 -11.84
CA GLU A 520 17.10 11.86 -11.12
C GLU A 520 17.28 10.45 -11.69
N LEU A 521 17.31 10.30 -13.02
CA LEU A 521 17.59 9.00 -13.62
C LEU A 521 19.00 8.49 -13.26
N LYS A 522 20.01 9.37 -13.17
CA LYS A 522 21.35 8.97 -12.72
C LYS A 522 21.36 8.56 -11.24
N ASP A 523 20.62 9.27 -10.39
CA ASP A 523 20.60 9.05 -8.95
C ASP A 523 19.89 7.73 -8.58
N ILE A 524 18.72 7.48 -9.18
CA ILE A 524 17.92 6.26 -8.93
C ILE A 524 18.59 5.02 -9.52
N PHE A 525 19.13 5.11 -10.74
CA PHE A 525 19.80 4.00 -11.39
C PHE A 525 21.29 4.01 -11.09
N SER A 526 21.60 4.01 -9.79
CA SER A 526 22.96 3.86 -9.28
C SER A 526 23.61 2.56 -9.76
N GLU A 527 24.93 2.48 -9.68
CA GLU A 527 25.67 1.28 -10.06
C GLU A 527 25.20 0.04 -9.27
N GLN A 528 24.86 0.19 -7.99
CA GLN A 528 24.33 -0.89 -7.16
C GLN A 528 22.95 -1.34 -7.64
N HIS A 529 22.05 -0.40 -7.94
CA HIS A 529 20.73 -0.73 -8.46
C HIS A 529 20.82 -1.45 -9.81
N LEU A 530 21.66 -0.97 -10.72
CA LEU A 530 21.89 -1.64 -12.01
C LEU A 530 22.46 -3.05 -11.82
N LYS A 531 23.42 -3.25 -10.91
CA LYS A 531 23.94 -4.59 -10.57
C LYS A 531 22.84 -5.51 -10.04
N ALA A 532 21.94 -4.99 -9.20
CA ALA A 532 20.79 -5.74 -8.70
C ALA A 532 19.85 -6.17 -9.85
N LEU A 533 19.49 -5.25 -10.75
CA LEU A 533 18.66 -5.56 -11.92
C LEU A 533 19.34 -6.56 -12.87
N LYS A 534 20.68 -6.54 -12.95
CA LYS A 534 21.46 -7.48 -13.75
C LYS A 534 21.50 -8.89 -13.17
N CYS A 535 21.26 -9.03 -11.86
CA CYS A 535 21.05 -10.34 -11.24
C CYS A 535 19.72 -10.99 -11.66
N LEU A 536 18.80 -10.27 -12.32
CA LEU A 536 17.61 -10.87 -12.94
C LEU A 536 17.97 -11.86 -14.07
N SER A 537 19.22 -11.87 -14.54
CA SER A 537 19.77 -12.93 -15.40
C SER A 537 19.67 -14.34 -14.79
N LEU A 538 19.44 -14.46 -13.48
CA LEU A 538 19.18 -15.72 -12.78
C LEU A 538 17.80 -16.33 -13.07
N VAL A 539 16.87 -15.53 -13.59
CA VAL A 539 15.53 -16.02 -13.97
C VAL A 539 15.61 -16.83 -15.26
N PRO A 540 15.04 -18.06 -15.31
CA PRO A 540 15.23 -18.98 -16.44
C PRO A 540 14.83 -18.42 -17.81
N SER A 541 13.75 -17.64 -17.91
CA SER A 541 13.35 -16.98 -19.15
C SER A 541 14.42 -16.02 -19.67
N VAL A 542 15.02 -15.23 -18.79
CA VAL A 542 16.11 -14.29 -19.11
C VAL A 542 17.35 -15.06 -19.56
N MET A 543 17.70 -16.16 -18.89
CA MET A 543 18.77 -17.06 -19.34
C MET A 543 18.53 -17.57 -20.77
N GLY A 544 17.29 -17.96 -21.07
CA GLY A 544 16.89 -18.40 -22.40
C GLY A 544 17.11 -17.34 -23.47
N GLN A 545 16.73 -16.08 -23.19
CA GLN A 545 16.94 -14.94 -24.08
C GLN A 545 18.43 -14.61 -24.27
N LEU A 546 19.24 -14.75 -23.21
CA LEU A 546 20.70 -14.64 -23.25
C LEU A 546 21.41 -15.87 -23.85
N LYS A 547 20.67 -16.86 -24.36
CA LYS A 547 21.21 -18.13 -24.88
C LYS A 547 22.13 -18.85 -23.88
N PHE A 548 21.86 -18.69 -22.58
CA PHE A 548 22.63 -19.23 -21.45
C PHE A 548 24.09 -18.75 -21.39
N ASN A 549 24.38 -17.58 -21.98
CA ASN A 549 25.65 -16.89 -21.85
C ASN A 549 25.57 -15.82 -20.73
N THR A 550 25.49 -16.26 -19.47
CA THR A 550 25.35 -15.37 -18.31
C THR A 550 26.71 -15.00 -17.72
N SER A 551 27.35 -13.98 -18.30
CA SER A 551 28.55 -13.33 -17.73
C SER A 551 28.22 -12.44 -16.52
N GLU A 552 26.95 -12.07 -16.39
CA GLU A 552 26.42 -11.14 -15.39
C GLU A 552 26.21 -11.77 -14.00
N GLU A 553 26.45 -13.08 -13.85
CA GLU A 553 26.36 -13.80 -12.58
C GLU A 553 27.32 -13.27 -11.50
N HIS A 554 28.41 -12.61 -11.89
CA HIS A 554 29.35 -11.98 -10.94
C HIS A 554 28.69 -10.84 -10.15
N HIS A 555 27.57 -10.26 -10.62
CA HIS A 555 26.86 -9.24 -9.86
C HIS A 555 26.20 -9.80 -8.59
N ALA A 556 25.93 -11.11 -8.54
CA ALA A 556 25.42 -11.77 -7.34
C ALA A 556 26.42 -11.71 -6.16
N ASP A 557 27.70 -11.42 -6.42
CA ASP A 557 28.71 -11.25 -5.39
C ASP A 557 28.37 -10.12 -4.40
N MET A 558 27.57 -9.13 -4.82
CA MET A 558 27.10 -8.05 -3.95
C MET A 558 26.27 -8.55 -2.77
N TYR A 559 25.58 -9.69 -2.94
CA TYR A 559 24.70 -10.28 -1.95
C TYR A 559 25.34 -11.45 -1.20
N LYS A 560 26.67 -11.64 -1.29
CA LYS A 560 27.37 -12.76 -0.63
C LYS A 560 27.10 -12.87 0.87
N SER A 561 26.94 -11.74 1.57
CA SER A 561 26.61 -11.71 3.00
C SER A 561 25.22 -12.26 3.32
N ASP A 562 24.34 -12.30 2.33
CA ASP A 562 22.93 -12.67 2.47
C ASP A 562 22.69 -14.15 2.12
N LEU A 563 23.73 -14.83 1.63
CA LEU A 563 23.61 -16.20 1.14
C LEU A 563 23.81 -17.22 2.27
N PRO A 564 23.04 -18.32 2.28
CA PRO A 564 23.26 -19.42 3.21
C PRO A 564 24.65 -20.05 3.08
N ASN A 565 25.13 -20.25 1.84
CA ASN A 565 26.40 -20.94 1.55
C ASN A 565 27.22 -20.20 0.48
N PRO A 566 27.80 -19.02 0.79
CA PRO A 566 28.41 -18.13 -0.19
C PRO A 566 29.54 -18.78 -1.02
N ASP A 567 30.33 -19.67 -0.41
CA ASP A 567 31.47 -20.35 -1.05
C ASP A 567 31.04 -21.28 -2.19
N THR A 568 29.80 -21.77 -2.15
CA THR A 568 29.26 -22.71 -3.14
C THR A 568 28.48 -22.02 -4.26
N LEU A 569 28.29 -20.69 -4.19
CA LEU A 569 27.45 -19.94 -5.12
C LEU A 569 27.82 -20.20 -6.58
N SER A 570 29.11 -20.13 -6.93
CA SER A 570 29.57 -20.33 -8.31
C SER A 570 29.20 -21.71 -8.88
N ALA A 571 29.38 -22.76 -8.07
CA ALA A 571 29.03 -24.12 -8.46
C ALA A 571 27.50 -24.30 -8.56
N GLU A 572 26.75 -23.70 -7.65
CA GLU A 572 25.29 -23.74 -7.64
C GLU A 572 24.68 -23.02 -8.85
N LEU A 573 25.17 -21.81 -9.18
CA LEU A 573 24.78 -21.05 -10.37
C LEU A 573 25.07 -21.84 -11.66
N HIS A 574 26.21 -22.51 -11.73
CA HIS A 574 26.53 -23.39 -12.85
C HIS A 574 25.51 -24.53 -12.97
N CYS A 575 25.17 -25.19 -11.87
CA CYS A 575 24.17 -26.27 -11.84
C CYS A 575 22.78 -25.76 -12.24
N TRP A 576 22.37 -24.61 -11.73
CA TRP A 576 21.11 -23.94 -12.06
C TRP A 576 21.01 -23.66 -13.56
N ARG A 577 22.07 -23.10 -14.15
CA ARG A 577 22.17 -22.84 -15.60
C ARG A 577 22.08 -24.12 -16.42
N ILE A 578 22.82 -25.16 -16.05
CA ILE A 578 22.84 -26.46 -16.75
C ILE A 578 21.46 -27.10 -16.73
N LYS A 579 20.77 -27.07 -15.59
CA LYS A 579 19.39 -27.57 -15.44
C LYS A 579 18.47 -26.97 -16.51
N TRP A 580 18.46 -25.65 -16.66
CA TRP A 580 17.55 -24.97 -17.59
C TRP A 580 17.99 -25.05 -19.06
N LYS A 581 19.30 -25.13 -19.30
CA LYS A 581 19.87 -25.33 -20.64
C LYS A 581 19.50 -26.70 -21.22
N HIS A 582 19.48 -27.73 -20.38
CA HIS A 582 19.18 -29.11 -20.76
C HIS A 582 17.77 -29.57 -20.39
N ARG A 583 16.85 -28.62 -20.14
CA ARG A 583 15.44 -28.93 -19.86
C ARG A 583 14.79 -29.70 -21.01
N GLY A 584 13.76 -30.48 -20.69
CA GLY A 584 12.91 -31.11 -21.71
C GLY A 584 12.22 -30.06 -22.58
N LYS A 585 11.99 -30.36 -23.87
CA LYS A 585 11.34 -29.42 -24.81
C LYS A 585 9.93 -29.01 -24.39
N ASP A 586 9.26 -29.85 -23.61
CA ASP A 586 7.90 -29.61 -23.10
C ASP A 586 7.86 -28.78 -21.81
N ILE A 587 9.04 -28.38 -21.27
CA ILE A 587 9.14 -27.59 -20.04
C ILE A 587 9.35 -26.12 -20.42
N GLU A 588 8.35 -25.29 -20.12
CA GLU A 588 8.45 -23.85 -20.24
C GLU A 588 9.43 -23.26 -19.23
N LEU A 589 10.09 -22.17 -19.61
CA LEU A 589 11.00 -21.46 -18.73
C LEU A 589 10.18 -20.53 -17.84
N PRO A 590 10.35 -20.57 -16.51
CA PRO A 590 9.78 -19.59 -15.61
C PRO A 590 10.09 -18.17 -16.08
N ALA A 591 9.03 -17.41 -16.35
CA ALA A 591 9.06 -16.05 -16.87
C ALA A 591 9.43 -15.04 -15.80
N THR A 592 9.04 -15.32 -14.56
CA THR A 592 9.14 -14.39 -13.43
C THR A 592 9.88 -14.97 -12.23
N ILE A 593 10.23 -14.09 -11.28
CA ILE A 593 10.81 -14.51 -10.00
C ILE A 593 9.80 -15.33 -9.21
N TYR A 594 8.53 -14.94 -9.20
CA TYR A 594 7.46 -15.68 -8.54
C TYR A 594 7.39 -17.13 -9.00
N GLU A 595 7.32 -17.34 -10.32
CA GLU A 595 7.28 -18.68 -10.90
C GLU A 595 8.54 -19.49 -10.56
N ALA A 596 9.71 -18.85 -10.53
CA ALA A 596 10.96 -19.50 -10.15
C ALA A 596 11.00 -19.89 -8.66
N LEU A 597 10.47 -19.06 -7.76
CA LEU A 597 10.38 -19.34 -6.32
C LEU A 597 9.38 -20.46 -6.01
N HIS A 598 8.37 -20.68 -6.86
CA HIS A 598 7.37 -21.73 -6.68
C HIS A 598 7.78 -23.10 -7.24
N LEU A 599 8.99 -23.23 -7.78
CA LEU A 599 9.48 -24.49 -8.30
C LEU A 599 9.76 -25.50 -7.18
N PRO A 600 9.28 -26.76 -7.28
CA PRO A 600 9.55 -27.78 -6.26
C PRO A 600 11.04 -28.04 -5.99
N ASP A 601 11.86 -27.77 -7.01
CA ASP A 601 13.29 -28.02 -6.97
C ASP A 601 14.11 -26.83 -6.47
N ILE A 602 13.50 -25.65 -6.24
CA ILE A 602 14.26 -24.44 -5.84
C ILE A 602 14.99 -24.65 -4.52
N LYS A 603 14.44 -25.49 -3.64
CA LYS A 603 15.05 -25.92 -2.37
C LYS A 603 16.41 -26.60 -2.51
N PHE A 604 16.73 -27.15 -3.69
CA PHE A 604 18.05 -27.75 -3.97
C PHE A 604 19.10 -26.71 -4.37
N PHE A 605 18.68 -25.45 -4.56
CA PHE A 605 19.50 -24.31 -4.91
C PHE A 605 19.32 -23.21 -3.84
N PRO A 606 19.84 -23.41 -2.61
CA PRO A 606 19.61 -22.50 -1.48
C PRO A 606 20.16 -21.09 -1.69
N ASN A 607 21.28 -20.92 -2.40
CA ASN A 607 21.81 -19.59 -2.69
C ASN A 607 21.00 -18.89 -3.79
N VAL A 608 20.58 -19.61 -4.84
CA VAL A 608 19.69 -19.06 -5.88
C VAL A 608 18.35 -18.68 -5.27
N TYR A 609 17.80 -19.52 -4.41
CA TYR A 609 16.58 -19.23 -3.65
C TYR A 609 16.71 -17.93 -2.85
N ALA A 610 17.77 -17.79 -2.06
CA ALA A 610 18.03 -16.58 -1.27
C ALA A 610 18.18 -15.32 -2.16
N LEU A 611 18.93 -15.42 -3.26
CA LEU A 611 19.09 -14.32 -4.22
C LEU A 611 17.75 -13.92 -4.83
N LEU A 612 16.95 -14.89 -5.28
CA LEU A 612 15.63 -14.61 -5.86
C LEU A 612 14.70 -13.95 -4.83
N LYS A 613 14.73 -14.37 -3.55
CA LYS A 613 13.98 -13.67 -2.49
C LYS A 613 14.40 -12.20 -2.37
N VAL A 614 15.71 -11.93 -2.30
CA VAL A 614 16.25 -10.56 -2.17
C VAL A 614 15.92 -9.70 -3.40
N LEU A 615 15.99 -10.27 -4.61
CA LEU A 615 15.64 -9.54 -5.83
C LEU A 615 14.14 -9.28 -5.92
N CYS A 616 13.31 -10.22 -5.45
CA CYS A 616 11.85 -10.11 -5.51
C CYS A 616 11.32 -8.94 -4.68
N ILE A 617 11.94 -8.62 -3.55
CA ILE A 617 11.48 -7.56 -2.65
C ILE A 617 11.85 -6.15 -3.11
N LEU A 618 12.72 -6.02 -4.12
CA LEU A 618 13.13 -4.71 -4.63
C LEU A 618 11.89 -3.90 -5.07
N PRO A 619 11.75 -2.62 -4.67
CA PRO A 619 10.54 -1.86 -4.96
C PRO A 619 10.18 -1.72 -6.44
N VAL A 620 11.15 -1.83 -7.35
CA VAL A 620 10.93 -1.78 -8.80
C VAL A 620 10.24 -3.04 -9.34
N MET A 621 10.32 -4.17 -8.62
CA MET A 621 9.65 -5.40 -9.02
C MET A 621 8.15 -5.29 -8.80
N LYS A 622 7.38 -5.77 -9.78
CA LYS A 622 5.92 -5.79 -9.72
C LYS A 622 5.43 -6.89 -8.77
N VAL A 623 4.42 -6.56 -7.96
CA VAL A 623 3.65 -7.57 -7.22
C VAL A 623 2.74 -8.29 -8.21
N GLU A 624 3.00 -9.56 -8.47
CA GLU A 624 2.32 -10.30 -9.55
C GLU A 624 0.85 -10.60 -9.25
N ASN A 625 0.54 -10.95 -8.01
CA ASN A 625 -0.81 -11.27 -7.61
C ASN A 625 -1.42 -10.07 -6.87
N GLU A 626 -2.48 -9.53 -7.46
CA GLU A 626 -3.22 -8.38 -6.96
C GLU A 626 -3.72 -8.50 -5.51
N ARG A 627 -3.88 -9.73 -5.00
CA ARG A 627 -4.25 -9.98 -3.60
C ARG A 627 -3.16 -9.58 -2.62
N TYR A 628 -1.90 -9.51 -3.05
CA TYR A 628 -0.77 -9.15 -2.18
C TYR A 628 -0.34 -7.69 -2.33
N GLU A 629 -1.10 -6.90 -3.11
CA GLU A 629 -1.03 -5.43 -3.18
C GLU A 629 -2.20 -4.78 -2.43
N ASN A 630 -2.88 -5.56 -1.56
CA ASN A 630 -4.08 -5.12 -0.86
C ASN A 630 -3.83 -3.91 0.04
N GLY A 631 -2.68 -3.86 0.73
CA GLY A 631 -2.34 -2.76 1.63
C GLY A 631 -2.41 -1.39 0.93
N ARG A 632 -1.76 -1.25 -0.22
CA ARG A 632 -1.80 0.00 -1.00
C ARG A 632 -3.17 0.28 -1.60
N LYS A 633 -3.84 -0.72 -2.16
CA LYS A 633 -5.19 -0.55 -2.73
C LYS A 633 -6.17 -0.06 -1.68
N ARG A 634 -6.11 -0.62 -0.47
CA ARG A 634 -6.96 -0.20 0.65
C ARG A 634 -6.56 1.14 1.23
N LEU A 635 -5.27 1.47 1.29
CA LEU A 635 -4.82 2.83 1.64
C LEU A 635 -5.44 3.86 0.69
N LYS A 636 -5.34 3.64 -0.63
CA LYS A 636 -5.94 4.53 -1.63
C LYS A 636 -7.46 4.61 -1.52
N ALA A 637 -8.13 3.47 -1.30
CA ALA A 637 -9.57 3.43 -1.08
C ALA A 637 -9.99 4.19 0.18
N TYR A 638 -9.31 3.98 1.30
CA TYR A 638 -9.55 4.69 2.56
C TYR A 638 -9.40 6.20 2.37
N LEU A 639 -8.34 6.67 1.71
CA LEU A 639 -8.12 8.10 1.48
C LEU A 639 -9.18 8.73 0.58
N ARG A 640 -9.65 8.00 -0.43
CA ARG A 640 -10.71 8.45 -1.35
C ARG A 640 -12.08 8.48 -0.68
N ASP A 641 -12.40 7.45 0.10
CA ASP A 641 -13.74 7.21 0.62
C ASP A 641 -13.95 7.87 2.00
N THR A 642 -12.86 8.31 2.67
CA THR A 642 -12.91 8.98 3.98
C THR A 642 -12.62 10.47 3.85
N LEU A 643 -13.58 11.29 4.30
CA LEU A 643 -13.42 12.74 4.41
C LEU A 643 -12.24 13.08 5.31
N THR A 644 -11.46 14.10 4.94
CA THR A 644 -10.25 14.53 5.67
C THR A 644 -10.49 14.75 7.16
N ALA A 645 -11.62 15.37 7.53
CA ALA A 645 -12.02 15.62 8.92
C ALA A 645 -12.29 14.35 9.74
N HIS A 646 -12.60 13.22 9.09
CA HIS A 646 -12.88 11.93 9.74
C HIS A 646 -11.70 10.96 9.68
N ARG A 647 -10.58 11.35 9.03
CA ARG A 647 -9.42 10.47 8.94
C ARG A 647 -8.74 10.34 10.30
N SER A 648 -8.58 9.10 10.75
CA SER A 648 -7.84 8.74 11.95
C SER A 648 -6.77 7.69 11.63
N SER A 649 -5.56 7.86 12.17
CA SER A 649 -4.45 6.92 12.00
C SER A 649 -4.80 5.51 12.49
N ASN A 650 -5.42 5.42 13.67
CA ASN A 650 -5.78 4.14 14.30
C ASN A 650 -6.85 3.40 13.50
N LEU A 651 -7.91 4.10 13.08
CA LEU A 651 -8.99 3.51 12.29
C LEU A 651 -8.52 3.14 10.88
N ALA A 652 -7.65 3.95 10.28
CA ALA A 652 -7.03 3.64 9.00
C ALA A 652 -6.25 2.33 9.06
N LEU A 653 -5.45 2.08 10.11
CA LEU A 653 -4.71 0.83 10.24
C LEU A 653 -5.63 -0.38 10.33
N LEU A 654 -6.72 -0.28 11.10
CA LEU A 654 -7.77 -1.31 11.19
C LEU A 654 -8.49 -1.54 9.85
N ASN A 655 -8.77 -0.45 9.12
CA ASN A 655 -9.47 -0.52 7.85
C ASN A 655 -8.61 -1.11 6.74
N ILE A 656 -7.34 -0.72 6.68
CA ILE A 656 -6.40 -1.14 5.65
C ILE A 656 -6.00 -2.60 5.89
N ASN A 657 -5.67 -2.98 7.12
CA ASN A 657 -5.26 -4.34 7.50
C ASN A 657 -6.43 -5.18 8.04
N PHE A 658 -7.55 -5.18 7.30
CA PHE A 658 -8.82 -5.79 7.72
C PHE A 658 -8.78 -7.32 7.84
N ASP A 659 -7.85 -7.96 7.13
CA ASP A 659 -7.66 -9.41 7.02
C ASP A 659 -6.82 -9.98 8.16
N ILE A 660 -6.10 -9.13 8.88
CA ILE A 660 -5.34 -9.51 10.08
C ILE A 660 -6.30 -9.99 11.17
N LYS A 661 -5.96 -11.14 11.77
CA LYS A 661 -6.71 -11.71 12.89
C LYS A 661 -6.46 -10.91 14.16
N HIS A 662 -7.47 -10.81 15.01
CA HIS A 662 -7.38 -10.11 16.28
C HIS A 662 -7.44 -11.12 17.42
N ASP A 663 -6.44 -11.07 18.29
CA ASP A 663 -6.44 -11.80 19.56
C ASP A 663 -6.98 -10.86 20.65
N LEU A 664 -8.27 -11.03 20.97
CA LEU A 664 -8.94 -10.21 21.97
C LEU A 664 -8.38 -10.42 23.38
N ASP A 665 -7.92 -11.63 23.71
CA ASP A 665 -7.32 -11.92 25.01
C ASP A 665 -6.01 -11.14 25.16
N LEU A 666 -5.14 -11.21 24.14
CA LEU A 666 -3.90 -10.43 24.11
C LEU A 666 -4.15 -8.92 24.19
N MET A 667 -5.14 -8.40 23.46
CA MET A 667 -5.49 -6.97 23.49
C MET A 667 -5.95 -6.53 24.88
N VAL A 668 -6.81 -7.31 25.53
CA VAL A 668 -7.30 -7.02 26.90
C VAL A 668 -6.16 -7.09 27.91
N ASP A 669 -5.33 -8.13 27.86
CA ASP A 669 -4.21 -8.28 28.79
C ASP A 669 -3.20 -7.14 28.63
N THR A 670 -2.93 -6.72 27.39
CA THR A 670 -2.05 -5.57 27.09
C THR A 670 -2.65 -4.25 27.60
N TYR A 671 -3.96 -4.05 27.42
CA TYR A 671 -4.66 -2.87 27.93
C TYR A 671 -4.62 -2.79 29.46
N ILE A 672 -4.91 -3.89 30.15
CA ILE A 672 -4.86 -3.95 31.62
C ILE A 672 -3.45 -3.64 32.12
N LYS A 673 -2.44 -4.27 31.51
CA LYS A 673 -1.03 -4.07 31.86
C LYS A 673 -0.57 -2.62 31.71
N LEU A 674 -0.98 -1.92 30.65
CA LEU A 674 -0.49 -0.57 30.34
C LEU A 674 -1.28 0.56 31.01
N TYR A 675 -2.59 0.40 31.20
CA TYR A 675 -3.46 1.51 31.60
C TYR A 675 -4.18 1.27 32.94
N THR A 676 -4.34 0.04 33.40
CA THR A 676 -5.00 -0.22 34.70
C THR A 676 -4.02 -0.14 35.86
N SER A 677 -2.78 -0.61 35.67
CA SER A 677 -1.68 -0.48 36.67
C SER A 677 -1.25 0.96 36.98
N LYS A 678 -1.59 1.94 36.12
CA LYS A 678 -1.28 3.37 36.34
C LYS A 678 -2.32 4.11 37.19
N LEU A 679 -3.54 3.58 37.33
CA LEU A 679 -4.58 4.19 38.16
C LEU A 679 -4.28 4.01 39.66
N ASP A 680 -3.73 2.86 40.05
CA ASP A 680 -3.36 2.58 41.46
C ASP A 680 -2.24 3.49 41.97
N LEU A 681 -1.38 4.02 41.09
CA LEU A 681 -0.29 4.93 41.46
C LEU A 681 -0.71 6.40 41.62
N GLN A 682 -1.91 6.78 41.16
CA GLN A 682 -2.42 8.15 41.33
C GLN A 682 -3.32 8.32 42.55
N GLU A 683 -3.86 7.24 43.11
CA GLU A 683 -4.67 7.29 44.35
C GLU A 683 -3.83 7.30 45.64
N GLU A 684 -2.54 6.94 45.60
CA GLU A 684 -1.66 6.96 46.79
C GLU A 684 -1.09 8.35 47.16
N VAL A 685 -1.36 9.41 46.39
CA VAL A 685 -0.88 10.78 46.70
C VAL A 685 -2.04 11.74 46.98
N LEU A 686 -2.76 11.48 48.07
CA LEU A 686 -3.57 12.49 48.76
C LEU A 686 -2.96 12.72 50.15
N PRO A 687 -2.34 13.88 50.45
CA PRO A 687 -1.83 14.15 51.79
C PRO A 687 -3.00 14.39 52.74
N THR A 688 -3.08 13.57 53.78
CA THR A 688 -3.91 13.81 54.97
C THR A 688 -3.56 15.17 55.57
N SER A 689 -4.48 16.13 55.43
CA SER A 689 -4.43 17.43 56.10
C SER A 689 -4.66 17.26 57.60
N ASN A 690 -3.57 17.21 58.38
CA ASN A 690 -3.63 17.50 59.81
C ASN A 690 -3.27 18.97 60.03
N SER A 691 -4.27 19.73 60.46
CA SER A 691 -4.15 21.09 60.95
C SER A 691 -3.44 21.11 62.31
N GLU A 692 -2.25 21.70 62.37
CA GLU A 692 -1.75 22.28 63.62
C GLU A 692 -1.41 23.76 63.41
N ILE A 693 -2.18 24.55 64.16
CA ILE A 693 -2.06 25.99 64.35
C ILE A 693 -0.90 26.20 65.33
N THR A 694 0.12 26.97 64.96
CA THR A 694 0.90 27.75 65.93
C THR A 694 1.33 29.08 65.33
N GLU A 695 0.84 30.14 65.96
CA GLU A 695 1.29 31.52 65.85
C GLU A 695 2.76 31.65 66.29
N ASN A 696 3.56 32.46 65.58
CA ASN A 696 4.03 33.78 66.05
C ASN A 696 5.35 34.22 65.38
N THR A 697 5.34 35.52 65.08
CA THR A 697 6.44 36.47 64.82
C THR A 697 7.30 36.34 63.57
#